data_AF-A0A9E6DLX7-F1
#
_entry.id   AF-A0A9E6DLX7-F1
#
_cell.length_a   1.000
_cell.length_b   1.000
_cell.length_c   1.000
_cell.angle_alpha   90.00
_cell.angle_beta   90.00
_cell.angle_gamma   90.00
#
_symmetry.space_group_name_H-M   'P 1'
#
loop_
_entity.id
_entity.type
_entity.pdbx_description
1 polymer ?
#
loop_
_entity_poly.entity_id
_entity_poly.type
_entity_poly.pdbx_seq_one_letter_code
_entity_poly.pdbx_strand_id
1 'polypeptide(L)'
;MRFPSSVSSLLFLVALGWVATACESTEPPWSAPTPLCCHGIGQCLPGRFIPEEQRDFLGTDSCAGDLLCVPSDFVDDEAFVPLSCRSLLDAEGRCVPECLPDVLENADRMPRDACPEFHVCAPCFDPMTAESTGLCDFANDPGPTEDPKTFDFCCHDLGRCFPGDLVDEDYRDNLAADSCGEDMFCTPEAFTEDDFVLQDCRGVLGSEGRCVPDCLNDLGDQVELMPVDVCPEFHRCLPCYDLRDGESTGLCELGADPGPRQSARTFTACCDGAGYCTPSDMIPEEERDALGQDECADGYGLLCVPKEFTEDDYVPAVCESTLGAEGRCVPSCLPDLADQAELLPQDICDAGSVCAPCYDPISGDDTTLCDIGGGTGPTELPVIFADCCGGEGRCLPSESIPEDERDALGEDSCPDGKGLLCLPEFMLEDEVPLTCLSLLNAEGRCLPACLPDLVDQADLLTQDICQDGYLCAPCNDLDNGEDTGLCGLPGDPGPVRPPVLFERCCGGEGACLPSSVIPEETRDQISAGTCSSAPDLICLPDSFREDGYVPSSCVSMTEAEGRCLPECIDGMDNTQLPSEGCPERHRCAPCYDPLSGESLGTCEMPGDPGPTEEPVIFDDCCEAQGTTVGKCVPLRLVPEKNQEDVLVDSCTQSAHVCAPTAMMQDPDSGVIPCATGGLFGGGDPGGCVPGCYLSAFEALLSPRAGCPLGYNCAPCEQNNEPTGVCN
;
A
#
# COMPACT_ATOMS: atom_id res chain seq x y z
N MET A 1 16.57 5.61 73.95
CA MET A 1 16.21 5.93 75.35
C MET A 1 16.91 4.94 76.26
N ARG A 2 17.49 5.38 77.39
CA ARG A 2 18.26 4.58 78.36
C ARG A 2 17.42 4.31 79.63
N PHE A 3 17.82 3.24 80.34
CA PHE A 3 17.56 2.86 81.75
C PHE A 3 16.37 1.90 82.02
N PRO A 4 16.41 1.06 83.09
CA PRO A 4 17.49 0.13 83.49
C PRO A 4 17.02 -1.19 84.17
N SER A 5 18.00 -2.04 84.45
CA SER A 5 18.04 -3.12 85.44
C SER A 5 17.72 -2.67 86.88
N SER A 6 17.12 -3.54 87.73
CA SER A 6 17.57 -3.76 89.14
C SER A 6 16.75 -4.83 89.92
N VAL A 7 17.45 -5.92 90.30
CA VAL A 7 17.62 -6.49 91.67
C VAL A 7 16.42 -6.49 92.64
N SER A 8 16.03 -7.69 93.12
CA SER A 8 15.98 -7.98 94.58
C SER A 8 15.81 -9.46 94.91
N SER A 9 16.90 -10.04 95.39
CA SER A 9 16.91 -11.20 96.27
C SER A 9 16.13 -10.93 97.56
N LEU A 10 15.29 -11.87 97.98
CA LEU A 10 14.85 -11.98 99.37
C LEU A 10 14.75 -13.47 99.75
N LEU A 11 15.81 -13.92 100.40
CA LEU A 11 15.84 -15.13 101.21
C LEU A 11 14.80 -14.99 102.34
N PHE A 12 13.84 -15.92 102.41
CA PHE A 12 13.13 -16.24 103.64
C PHE A 12 13.25 -17.74 103.91
N LEU A 13 14.18 -18.08 104.80
CA LEU A 13 14.24 -19.35 105.52
C LEU A 13 13.09 -19.38 106.54
N VAL A 14 12.07 -20.20 106.28
CA VAL A 14 11.14 -20.67 107.32
C VAL A 14 11.22 -22.19 107.37
N ALA A 15 11.98 -22.66 108.35
CA ALA A 15 11.97 -24.04 108.79
C ALA A 15 10.72 -24.28 109.64
N LEU A 16 9.79 -25.10 109.15
CA LEU A 16 8.72 -25.68 109.97
C LEU A 16 8.47 -27.15 109.59
N GLY A 17 8.97 -28.03 110.46
CA GLY A 17 8.23 -29.15 111.03
C GLY A 17 7.48 -30.08 110.08
N TRP A 18 8.15 -31.17 109.71
CA TRP A 18 7.51 -32.41 109.29
C TRP A 18 6.60 -32.95 110.40
N VAL A 19 5.30 -33.08 110.11
CA VAL A 19 4.41 -34.04 110.76
C VAL A 19 3.90 -34.96 109.66
N ALA A 20 4.46 -36.17 109.60
CA ALA A 20 3.96 -37.25 108.77
C ALA A 20 2.63 -37.74 109.37
N THR A 21 1.53 -37.17 108.89
CA THR A 21 0.19 -37.76 109.07
C THR A 21 0.02 -38.79 107.95
N ALA A 22 -0.03 -40.07 108.31
CA ALA A 22 -0.43 -41.12 107.40
C ALA A 22 -1.88 -40.85 106.96
N CYS A 23 -2.08 -40.45 105.71
CA CYS A 23 -3.38 -40.57 105.06
C CYS A 23 -3.60 -42.05 104.75
N GLU A 24 -4.53 -42.69 105.46
CA GLU A 24 -5.24 -43.85 104.94
C GLU A 24 -5.78 -43.48 103.56
N SER A 25 -5.44 -44.26 102.53
CA SER A 25 -6.00 -44.11 101.19
C SER A 25 -7.49 -44.42 101.25
N THR A 26 -8.31 -43.39 101.46
CA THR A 26 -9.70 -43.45 101.02
C THR A 26 -9.65 -43.47 99.50
N GLU A 27 -9.92 -44.63 98.91
CA GLU A 27 -10.18 -44.76 97.48
C GLU A 27 -11.07 -43.58 97.04
N PRO A 28 -10.67 -42.82 96.01
CA PRO A 28 -11.45 -41.68 95.57
C PRO A 28 -12.88 -42.16 95.19
N PRO A 29 -13.95 -41.43 95.55
CA PRO A 29 -15.35 -41.89 95.48
C PRO A 29 -15.94 -42.04 94.05
N TRP A 30 -15.13 -42.42 93.06
CA TRP A 30 -15.45 -42.47 91.64
C TRP A 30 -15.65 -43.92 91.18
N SER A 31 -16.45 -44.71 91.89
CA SER A 31 -16.79 -46.08 91.47
C SER A 31 -17.98 -46.11 90.50
N ALA A 32 -18.41 -44.97 89.96
CA ALA A 32 -19.42 -44.90 88.92
C ALA A 32 -18.71 -44.72 87.57
N PRO A 33 -19.01 -45.54 86.55
CA PRO A 33 -18.44 -45.37 85.22
C PRO A 33 -18.80 -43.98 84.69
N THR A 34 -17.78 -43.20 84.34
CA THR A 34 -17.95 -41.91 83.65
C THR A 34 -18.52 -42.18 82.26
N PRO A 35 -19.40 -41.30 81.73
CA PRO A 35 -19.86 -41.41 80.35
C PRO A 35 -18.66 -41.42 79.40
N LEU A 36 -18.70 -42.33 78.43
CA LEU A 36 -17.72 -42.33 77.34
C LEU A 36 -18.02 -41.19 76.37
N CYS A 37 -16.98 -40.59 75.83
CA CYS A 37 -17.01 -39.53 74.85
C CYS A 37 -16.08 -39.89 73.67
N CYS A 38 -16.03 -39.08 72.62
CA CYS A 38 -15.10 -39.26 71.50
C CYS A 38 -15.15 -40.68 70.92
N HIS A 39 -16.29 -41.10 70.37
CA HIS A 39 -16.47 -42.45 69.81
C HIS A 39 -16.16 -43.63 70.76
N GLY A 40 -16.09 -43.40 72.07
CA GLY A 40 -15.78 -44.43 73.06
C GLY A 40 -14.30 -44.51 73.45
N ILE A 41 -13.44 -43.66 72.89
CA ILE A 41 -12.01 -43.59 73.26
C ILE A 41 -11.72 -42.54 74.33
N GLY A 42 -12.69 -41.72 74.74
CA GLY A 42 -12.57 -40.75 75.84
C GLY A 42 -13.52 -40.99 77.01
N GLN A 43 -13.25 -40.33 78.13
CA GLN A 43 -14.09 -40.29 79.33
C GLN A 43 -14.44 -38.85 79.70
N CYS A 44 -15.70 -38.61 80.05
CA CYS A 44 -16.15 -37.30 80.53
C CYS A 44 -15.73 -37.07 81.99
N LEU A 45 -14.75 -36.19 82.20
CA LEU A 45 -14.23 -35.83 83.52
C LEU A 45 -14.57 -34.38 83.87
N PRO A 46 -14.94 -34.06 85.13
CA PRO A 46 -15.12 -32.68 85.54
C PRO A 46 -13.80 -31.90 85.45
N GLY A 47 -13.84 -30.68 84.90
CA GLY A 47 -12.66 -29.84 84.66
C GLY A 47 -11.70 -29.75 85.86
N ARG A 48 -12.22 -29.71 87.09
CA ARG A 48 -11.40 -29.65 88.32
C ARG A 48 -10.43 -30.83 88.54
N PHE A 49 -10.60 -31.95 87.85
CA PHE A 49 -9.68 -33.10 87.89
C PHE A 49 -8.62 -33.08 86.80
N ILE A 50 -8.77 -32.16 85.85
CA ILE A 50 -7.86 -31.97 84.75
C ILE A 50 -6.93 -30.80 85.14
N PRO A 51 -5.60 -30.94 84.98
CA PRO A 51 -4.65 -29.84 85.11
C PRO A 51 -5.13 -28.61 84.33
N GLU A 52 -4.99 -27.42 84.91
CA GLU A 52 -5.53 -26.19 84.32
C GLU A 52 -5.00 -25.95 82.90
N GLU A 53 -3.73 -26.28 82.67
CA GLU A 53 -3.04 -26.21 81.36
C GLU A 53 -3.58 -27.18 80.29
N GLN A 54 -4.24 -28.26 80.69
CA GLN A 54 -4.81 -29.25 79.75
C GLN A 54 -6.26 -28.98 79.40
N ARG A 55 -6.97 -28.15 80.18
CA ARG A 55 -8.42 -27.93 80.01
C ARG A 55 -8.76 -27.25 78.69
N ASP A 56 -7.89 -26.35 78.24
CA ASP A 56 -8.12 -25.56 77.04
C ASP A 56 -8.04 -26.42 75.76
N PHE A 57 -7.34 -27.55 75.80
CA PHE A 57 -7.20 -28.50 74.69
C PHE A 57 -8.35 -29.52 74.58
N LEU A 58 -9.28 -29.54 75.53
CA LEU A 58 -10.29 -30.60 75.63
C LEU A 58 -11.69 -30.06 75.31
N GLY A 59 -12.42 -30.81 74.48
CA GLY A 59 -13.77 -30.48 74.08
C GLY A 59 -14.83 -30.85 75.13
N THR A 60 -16.01 -30.25 74.99
CA THR A 60 -17.23 -30.63 75.74
C THR A 60 -18.21 -31.45 74.90
N ASP A 61 -17.85 -31.75 73.65
CA ASP A 61 -18.71 -32.18 72.54
C ASP A 61 -19.76 -33.25 72.88
N SER A 62 -19.35 -34.33 73.52
CA SER A 62 -20.15 -35.51 73.83
C SER A 62 -20.38 -35.68 75.33
N CYS A 63 -19.93 -34.69 76.12
CA CYS A 63 -20.03 -34.66 77.56
C CYS A 63 -21.12 -33.70 78.04
N ALA A 64 -21.99 -34.17 78.93
CA ALA A 64 -23.06 -33.33 79.47
C ALA A 64 -22.53 -32.39 80.57
N GLY A 65 -22.84 -31.09 80.47
CA GLY A 65 -22.59 -30.11 81.53
C GLY A 65 -21.19 -29.48 81.46
N ASP A 66 -20.50 -29.41 82.61
CA ASP A 66 -19.14 -28.86 82.78
C ASP A 66 -18.04 -29.94 82.69
N LEU A 67 -18.37 -31.06 82.06
CA LEU A 67 -17.47 -32.19 81.86
C LEU A 67 -16.68 -31.99 80.56
N LEU A 68 -15.37 -32.21 80.62
CA LEU A 68 -14.48 -32.22 79.46
C LEU A 68 -14.23 -33.67 79.03
N CYS A 69 -14.20 -33.91 77.73
CA CYS A 69 -13.87 -35.21 77.16
C CYS A 69 -12.35 -35.41 77.23
N VAL A 70 -11.89 -36.30 78.10
CA VAL A 70 -10.46 -36.64 78.23
C VAL A 70 -10.21 -37.97 77.52
N PRO A 71 -9.27 -38.04 76.56
CA PRO A 71 -8.85 -39.32 75.98
C PRO A 71 -8.51 -40.34 77.08
N SER A 72 -9.00 -41.58 76.96
CA SER A 72 -8.85 -42.60 78.02
C SER A 72 -7.38 -42.89 78.30
N ASP A 73 -6.55 -42.81 77.26
CA ASP A 73 -5.10 -42.99 77.37
C ASP A 73 -4.43 -41.95 78.28
N PHE A 74 -5.01 -40.75 78.43
CA PHE A 74 -4.50 -39.71 79.33
C PHE A 74 -4.92 -39.94 80.78
N VAL A 75 -6.01 -40.69 80.99
CA VAL A 75 -6.57 -40.97 82.33
C VAL A 75 -5.91 -42.21 82.94
N ASP A 76 -5.60 -43.21 82.11
CA ASP A 76 -5.18 -44.53 82.57
C ASP A 76 -3.65 -44.65 82.79
N ASP A 77 -2.84 -43.76 82.22
CA ASP A 77 -1.38 -43.77 82.36
C ASP A 77 -0.79 -42.35 82.53
N GLU A 78 -0.33 -42.03 83.75
CA GLU A 78 0.39 -40.78 84.03
C GLU A 78 1.70 -40.65 83.20
N ALA A 79 2.20 -41.74 82.62
CA ALA A 79 3.36 -41.80 81.75
C ALA A 79 3.02 -41.89 80.25
N PHE A 80 1.77 -41.62 79.85
CA PHE A 80 1.36 -41.67 78.46
C PHE A 80 2.20 -40.71 77.60
N VAL A 81 2.74 -41.25 76.50
CA VAL A 81 3.42 -40.51 75.44
C VAL A 81 2.72 -40.89 74.14
N PRO A 82 2.12 -39.92 73.41
CA PRO A 82 1.46 -40.22 72.15
C PRO A 82 2.42 -40.87 71.14
N LEU A 83 1.89 -41.72 70.26
CA LEU A 83 2.70 -42.33 69.20
C LEU A 83 3.20 -41.24 68.24
N SER A 84 4.52 -41.20 67.99
CA SER A 84 5.10 -40.30 66.98
C SER A 84 4.68 -40.69 65.57
N CYS A 85 4.42 -39.72 64.72
CA CYS A 85 4.01 -39.90 63.33
C CYS A 85 4.57 -38.78 62.43
N ARG A 86 4.34 -38.88 61.11
CA ARG A 86 4.70 -37.84 60.12
C ARG A 86 3.42 -37.16 59.64
N SER A 87 3.32 -35.86 59.90
CA SER A 87 2.16 -35.02 59.54
C SER A 87 2.39 -34.34 58.19
N LEU A 88 1.64 -33.27 57.91
CA LEU A 88 1.81 -32.40 56.75
C LEU A 88 3.28 -31.96 56.58
N LEU A 89 3.74 -31.87 55.33
CA LEU A 89 5.15 -31.55 54.99
C LEU A 89 6.19 -32.52 55.59
N ASP A 90 5.78 -33.75 55.92
CA ASP A 90 6.60 -34.73 56.65
C ASP A 90 7.05 -34.19 58.02
N ALA A 91 6.30 -33.25 58.61
CA ALA A 91 6.61 -32.66 59.91
C ALA A 91 6.48 -33.70 61.03
N GLU A 92 7.30 -33.56 62.07
CA GLU A 92 7.14 -34.35 63.28
C GLU A 92 5.75 -34.07 63.90
N GLY A 93 5.02 -35.15 64.18
CA GLY A 93 3.69 -35.06 64.78
C GLY A 93 3.44 -36.12 65.85
N ARG A 94 2.23 -36.08 66.40
CA ARG A 94 1.72 -37.05 67.38
C ARG A 94 0.35 -37.54 66.96
N CYS A 95 0.14 -38.85 67.13
CA CYS A 95 -1.17 -39.44 66.94
C CYS A 95 -2.07 -39.02 68.10
N VAL A 96 -3.03 -38.16 67.79
CA VAL A 96 -3.97 -37.61 68.76
C VAL A 96 -5.40 -37.94 68.33
N PRO A 97 -6.33 -38.13 69.29
CA PRO A 97 -7.73 -38.38 68.97
C PRO A 97 -8.34 -37.26 68.14
N GLU A 98 -9.13 -37.61 67.12
CA GLU A 98 -9.79 -36.64 66.23
C GLU A 98 -10.85 -35.76 66.95
N CYS A 99 -11.14 -36.03 68.22
CA CYS A 99 -12.14 -35.32 69.02
C CYS A 99 -11.58 -34.18 69.88
N LEU A 100 -10.26 -33.94 69.86
CA LEU A 100 -9.75 -32.70 70.44
C LEU A 100 -10.24 -31.55 69.55
N PRO A 101 -10.82 -30.46 70.10
CA PRO A 101 -11.46 -29.40 69.30
C PRO A 101 -10.59 -28.87 68.16
N ASP A 102 -9.34 -28.51 68.47
CA ASP A 102 -8.39 -27.96 67.48
C ASP A 102 -7.98 -28.98 66.41
N VAL A 103 -8.02 -30.27 66.76
CA VAL A 103 -7.73 -31.38 65.84
C VAL A 103 -8.96 -31.70 64.99
N LEU A 104 -10.15 -31.65 65.58
CA LEU A 104 -11.42 -31.97 64.93
C LEU A 104 -11.70 -31.03 63.76
N GLU A 105 -11.39 -29.75 63.92
CA GLU A 105 -11.54 -28.72 62.87
C GLU A 105 -10.64 -28.98 61.64
N ASN A 106 -9.58 -29.79 61.79
CA ASN A 106 -8.60 -30.04 60.74
C ASN A 106 -8.39 -31.55 60.45
N ALA A 107 -9.23 -32.43 61.00
CA ALA A 107 -9.02 -33.88 61.03
C ALA A 107 -9.15 -34.56 59.66
N ASP A 108 -9.79 -33.89 58.71
CA ASP A 108 -9.93 -34.28 57.31
C ASP A 108 -8.67 -33.97 56.49
N ARG A 109 -7.91 -32.94 56.89
CA ARG A 109 -6.66 -32.50 56.26
C ARG A 109 -5.41 -33.18 56.80
N MET A 110 -5.51 -33.94 57.89
CA MET A 110 -4.36 -34.60 58.53
C MET A 110 -4.22 -36.08 58.13
N PRO A 111 -2.99 -36.59 57.94
CA PRO A 111 -2.78 -37.98 57.58
C PRO A 111 -3.15 -38.93 58.75
N ARG A 112 -3.68 -40.11 58.41
CA ARG A 112 -4.15 -41.14 59.36
C ARG A 112 -3.33 -42.44 59.30
N ASP A 113 -2.47 -42.59 58.31
CA ASP A 113 -1.81 -43.84 57.92
C ASP A 113 -0.91 -44.44 59.02
N ALA A 114 -0.28 -43.59 59.84
CA ALA A 114 0.59 -44.01 60.94
C ALA A 114 -0.13 -44.11 62.30
N CYS A 115 -1.40 -43.70 62.39
CA CYS A 115 -2.12 -43.54 63.65
C CYS A 115 -3.19 -44.62 63.88
N PRO A 116 -3.53 -44.91 65.16
CA PRO A 116 -4.64 -45.80 65.49
C PRO A 116 -5.98 -45.30 64.92
N GLU A 117 -6.99 -46.18 64.89
CA GLU A 117 -8.34 -45.80 64.48
C GLU A 117 -8.86 -44.61 65.33
N PHE A 118 -9.52 -43.65 64.69
CA PHE A 118 -9.99 -42.38 65.28
C PHE A 118 -8.89 -41.43 65.77
N HIS A 119 -7.65 -41.64 65.35
CA HIS A 119 -6.55 -40.69 65.56
C HIS A 119 -6.09 -40.12 64.22
N VAL A 120 -5.61 -38.88 64.27
CA VAL A 120 -4.93 -38.23 63.15
C VAL A 120 -3.53 -37.84 63.59
N CYS A 121 -2.61 -37.74 62.63
CA CYS A 121 -1.26 -37.26 62.91
C CYS A 121 -1.23 -35.73 62.92
N ALA A 122 -1.38 -35.14 64.10
CA ALA A 122 -1.31 -33.69 64.25
C ALA A 122 0.14 -33.23 64.42
N PRO A 123 0.56 -32.13 63.77
CA PRO A 123 1.95 -31.67 63.81
C PRO A 123 2.31 -31.03 65.16
N CYS A 124 3.58 -31.11 65.56
CA CYS A 124 4.09 -30.46 66.77
C CYS A 124 4.04 -28.91 66.68
N PHE A 125 4.13 -28.38 65.46
CA PHE A 125 4.09 -26.96 65.17
C PHE A 125 3.03 -26.71 64.10
N ASP A 126 2.35 -25.58 64.19
CA ASP A 126 1.41 -25.14 63.16
C ASP A 126 2.19 -24.86 61.85
N PRO A 127 1.85 -25.53 60.74
CA PRO A 127 2.57 -25.37 59.47
C PRO A 127 2.38 -23.98 58.82
N MET A 128 1.45 -23.16 59.32
CA MET A 128 1.25 -21.78 58.87
C MET A 128 2.12 -20.77 59.64
N THR A 129 2.21 -20.94 60.97
CA THR A 129 2.79 -19.92 61.86
C THR A 129 4.15 -20.31 62.46
N ALA A 130 4.54 -21.59 62.35
CA ALA A 130 5.66 -22.20 63.08
C ALA A 130 5.51 -22.18 64.61
N GLU A 131 4.37 -21.76 65.15
CA GLU A 131 4.12 -21.76 66.59
C GLU A 131 3.87 -23.19 67.09
N SER A 132 4.28 -23.48 68.34
CA SER A 132 4.02 -24.81 68.93
C SER A 132 2.51 -25.01 69.09
N THR A 133 2.02 -26.18 68.66
CA THR A 133 0.63 -26.59 68.91
C THR A 133 0.43 -27.09 70.35
N GLY A 134 1.52 -27.22 71.12
CA GLY A 134 1.52 -27.81 72.47
C GLY A 134 1.36 -29.33 72.49
N LEU A 135 1.08 -29.98 71.35
CA LEU A 135 0.82 -31.43 71.28
C LEU A 135 2.05 -32.27 71.59
N CYS A 136 3.24 -31.78 71.27
CA CYS A 136 4.50 -32.44 71.56
C CYS A 136 5.12 -32.01 72.90
N ASP A 137 4.51 -31.04 73.58
CA ASP A 137 4.86 -30.65 74.94
C ASP A 137 3.90 -31.28 75.97
N PHE A 138 3.01 -32.15 75.50
CA PHE A 138 1.97 -32.76 76.31
C PHE A 138 2.50 -33.94 77.14
N ALA A 139 2.13 -33.98 78.42
CA ALA A 139 2.47 -35.03 79.38
C ALA A 139 3.99 -35.26 79.54
N ASN A 140 4.49 -36.47 79.28
CA ASN A 140 5.91 -36.84 79.39
C ASN A 140 6.61 -36.94 78.04
N ASP A 141 6.03 -36.36 76.99
CA ASP A 141 6.68 -36.31 75.70
C ASP A 141 8.02 -35.56 75.80
N PRO A 142 9.11 -36.07 75.18
CA PRO A 142 10.41 -35.40 75.23
C PRO A 142 10.44 -34.04 74.51
N GLY A 143 9.33 -33.61 73.87
CA GLY A 143 9.28 -32.44 73.02
C GLY A 143 9.50 -32.80 71.56
N PRO A 144 9.25 -31.86 70.65
CA PRO A 144 9.69 -31.99 69.27
C PRO A 144 11.21 -32.12 69.19
N THR A 145 11.68 -33.05 68.37
CA THR A 145 13.10 -33.28 68.08
C THR A 145 13.56 -32.61 66.80
N GLU A 146 12.62 -32.16 65.97
CA GLU A 146 12.84 -31.46 64.71
C GLU A 146 12.40 -29.99 64.80
N ASP A 147 13.03 -29.13 63.99
CA ASP A 147 12.59 -27.73 63.85
C ASP A 147 11.21 -27.66 63.18
N PRO A 148 10.42 -26.58 63.42
CA PRO A 148 9.15 -26.38 62.74
C PRO A 148 9.29 -26.44 61.22
N LYS A 149 8.42 -27.19 60.55
CA LYS A 149 8.27 -27.14 59.10
C LYS A 149 7.06 -26.28 58.76
N THR A 150 7.25 -25.26 57.94
CA THR A 150 6.19 -24.38 57.44
C THR A 150 5.99 -24.54 55.95
N PHE A 151 4.81 -24.20 55.46
CA PHE A 151 4.60 -24.05 54.03
C PHE A 151 5.51 -22.93 53.49
N ASP A 152 6.23 -23.24 52.41
CA ASP A 152 7.09 -22.28 51.73
C ASP A 152 6.23 -21.12 51.19
N PHE A 153 6.79 -19.91 51.27
CA PHE A 153 6.17 -18.74 50.66
C PHE A 153 6.29 -18.82 49.14
N CYS A 154 5.24 -18.39 48.46
CA CYS A 154 5.20 -18.20 47.02
C CYS A 154 4.61 -16.82 46.70
N CYS A 155 4.55 -16.45 45.42
CA CYS A 155 3.89 -15.20 45.02
C CYS A 155 4.44 -13.94 45.71
N HIS A 156 5.76 -13.76 45.76
CA HIS A 156 6.36 -12.61 46.47
C HIS A 156 5.93 -12.48 47.94
N ASP A 157 5.81 -13.61 48.64
CA ASP A 157 5.35 -13.72 50.03
C ASP A 157 3.84 -13.38 50.24
N LEU A 158 3.04 -13.32 49.17
CA LEU A 158 1.58 -13.13 49.23
C LEU A 158 0.80 -14.46 49.30
N GLY A 159 1.47 -15.59 49.10
CA GLY A 159 0.87 -16.91 49.13
C GLY A 159 1.77 -17.94 49.81
N ARG A 160 1.21 -19.14 50.00
CA ARG A 160 1.92 -20.30 50.53
C ARG A 160 1.69 -21.52 49.64
N CYS A 161 2.69 -22.38 49.58
CA CYS A 161 2.63 -23.61 48.81
C CYS A 161 1.86 -24.68 49.58
N PHE A 162 0.70 -25.11 49.09
CA PHE A 162 -0.07 -26.21 49.67
C PHE A 162 -0.01 -27.46 48.79
N PRO A 163 0.08 -28.66 49.37
CA PRO A 163 -0.16 -29.90 48.64
C PRO A 163 -1.51 -29.87 47.93
N GLY A 164 -1.56 -30.39 46.69
CA GLY A 164 -2.78 -30.36 45.88
C GLY A 164 -3.99 -30.93 46.59
N ASP A 165 -3.85 -32.01 47.35
CA ASP A 165 -4.92 -32.63 48.14
C ASP A 165 -5.51 -31.75 49.25
N LEU A 166 -4.80 -30.71 49.69
CA LEU A 166 -5.30 -29.73 50.65
C LEU A 166 -6.00 -28.52 50.01
N VAL A 167 -5.82 -28.33 48.71
CA VAL A 167 -6.49 -27.29 47.93
C VAL A 167 -7.83 -27.82 47.44
N ASP A 168 -8.89 -27.04 47.61
CA ASP A 168 -10.21 -27.37 47.08
C ASP A 168 -10.16 -27.60 45.57
N GLU A 169 -10.87 -28.62 45.08
CA GLU A 169 -10.88 -28.96 43.66
C GLU A 169 -11.36 -27.78 42.80
N ASP A 170 -12.27 -26.95 43.32
CA ASP A 170 -12.78 -25.77 42.62
C ASP A 170 -11.72 -24.66 42.46
N TYR A 171 -10.67 -24.66 43.28
CA TYR A 171 -9.58 -23.67 43.20
C TYR A 171 -8.35 -24.18 42.44
N ARG A 172 -8.15 -25.50 42.31
CA ARG A 172 -6.93 -26.08 41.71
C ARG A 172 -6.69 -25.61 40.28
N ASP A 173 -7.75 -25.47 39.49
CA ASP A 173 -7.67 -25.05 38.09
C ASP A 173 -7.34 -23.55 37.92
N ASN A 174 -7.27 -22.79 39.02
CA ASN A 174 -7.01 -21.35 39.04
C ASN A 174 -5.70 -20.97 39.77
N LEU A 175 -4.95 -21.94 40.29
CA LEU A 175 -3.74 -21.71 41.08
C LEU A 175 -2.49 -22.20 40.35
N ALA A 176 -1.47 -21.35 40.29
CA ALA A 176 -0.19 -21.70 39.68
C ALA A 176 0.54 -22.81 40.44
N ALA A 177 0.96 -23.86 39.71
CA ALA A 177 1.82 -24.92 40.24
C ALA A 177 3.33 -24.61 40.17
N ASP A 178 3.74 -23.66 39.32
CA ASP A 178 5.14 -23.49 38.89
C ASP A 178 6.08 -22.96 39.99
N SER A 179 5.58 -22.17 40.93
CA SER A 179 6.39 -21.56 41.99
C SER A 179 6.59 -22.45 43.22
N CYS A 180 5.83 -23.53 43.35
CA CYS A 180 5.76 -24.36 44.56
C CYS A 180 6.35 -25.78 44.42
N GLY A 181 6.80 -26.16 43.21
CA GLY A 181 7.32 -27.50 42.91
C GLY A 181 6.21 -28.49 42.51
N GLU A 182 6.62 -29.72 42.19
CA GLU A 182 5.67 -30.76 41.73
C GLU A 182 4.62 -31.07 42.83
N ASP A 183 3.35 -31.16 42.44
CA ASP A 183 2.17 -31.47 43.28
C ASP A 183 1.82 -30.45 44.38
N MET A 184 2.39 -29.24 44.33
CA MET A 184 2.09 -28.14 45.24
C MET A 184 1.51 -26.94 44.48
N PHE A 185 0.53 -26.27 45.05
CA PHE A 185 -0.14 -25.11 44.48
C PHE A 185 0.13 -23.87 45.34
N CYS A 186 0.42 -22.75 44.69
CA CYS A 186 0.54 -21.48 45.39
C CYS A 186 -0.85 -20.93 45.73
N THR A 187 -1.27 -21.00 46.99
CA THR A 187 -2.54 -20.42 47.43
C THR A 187 -2.29 -19.07 48.10
N PRO A 188 -2.85 -17.97 47.57
CA PRO A 188 -2.81 -16.67 48.23
C PRO A 188 -3.32 -16.73 49.67
N GLU A 189 -2.69 -16.02 50.60
CA GLU A 189 -3.07 -16.05 52.02
C GLU A 189 -4.53 -15.63 52.21
N ALA A 190 -5.02 -14.68 51.39
CA ALA A 190 -6.41 -14.26 51.37
C ALA A 190 -7.38 -15.44 51.16
N PHE A 191 -7.03 -16.45 50.35
CA PHE A 191 -7.92 -17.57 50.06
C PHE A 191 -8.04 -18.57 51.21
N THR A 192 -7.22 -18.41 52.27
CA THR A 192 -7.27 -19.27 53.46
C THR A 192 -8.24 -18.75 54.53
N GLU A 193 -8.80 -17.55 54.37
CA GLU A 193 -9.79 -16.98 55.29
C GLU A 193 -11.23 -17.23 54.77
N ASP A 194 -12.11 -17.85 55.57
CA ASP A 194 -13.47 -18.23 55.14
C ASP A 194 -14.37 -17.06 54.65
N ASP A 195 -14.00 -15.82 54.96
CA ASP A 195 -14.77 -14.59 54.66
C ASP A 195 -13.99 -13.58 53.79
N PHE A 196 -12.96 -14.01 53.06
CA PHE A 196 -12.19 -13.07 52.26
C PHE A 196 -13.02 -12.48 51.11
N VAL A 197 -12.79 -11.20 50.83
CA VAL A 197 -13.34 -10.48 49.69
C VAL A 197 -12.19 -9.75 49.02
N LEU A 198 -11.96 -10.03 47.73
CA LEU A 198 -10.92 -9.35 46.97
C LEU A 198 -11.24 -7.86 46.83
N GLN A 199 -10.20 -7.04 46.77
CA GLN A 199 -10.38 -5.60 46.60
C GLN A 199 -11.02 -5.29 45.23
N ASP A 200 -12.13 -4.55 45.24
CA ASP A 200 -12.78 -4.01 44.04
C ASP A 200 -11.77 -3.16 43.23
N CYS A 201 -11.72 -3.38 41.91
CA CYS A 201 -10.95 -2.55 40.99
C CYS A 201 -11.72 -2.24 39.71
N ARG A 202 -11.15 -1.40 38.85
CA ARG A 202 -11.69 -1.04 37.54
C ARG A 202 -10.69 -1.42 36.46
N GLY A 203 -11.04 -2.41 35.64
CA GLY A 203 -10.21 -2.88 34.56
C GLY A 203 -10.34 -2.02 33.31
N VAL A 204 -9.84 -2.57 32.21
CA VAL A 204 -9.96 -2.02 30.86
C VAL A 204 -11.43 -1.72 30.52
N LEU A 205 -11.68 -0.61 29.82
CA LEU A 205 -13.04 -0.09 29.52
C LEU A 205 -13.91 0.21 30.76
N GLY A 206 -13.31 0.31 31.95
CA GLY A 206 -14.02 0.52 33.21
C GLY A 206 -14.84 -0.69 33.66
N SER A 207 -14.51 -1.88 33.16
CA SER A 207 -15.08 -3.15 33.63
C SER A 207 -14.89 -3.29 35.14
N GLU A 208 -15.86 -3.94 35.79
CA GLU A 208 -15.72 -4.31 37.19
C GLU A 208 -14.73 -5.46 37.29
N GLY A 209 -13.80 -5.38 38.24
CA GLY A 209 -12.82 -6.43 38.47
C GLY A 209 -12.44 -6.59 39.94
N ARG A 210 -11.50 -7.51 40.18
CA ARG A 210 -10.88 -7.78 41.48
C ARG A 210 -9.37 -7.71 41.37
N CYS A 211 -8.73 -7.14 42.40
CA CYS A 211 -7.29 -7.18 42.54
C CYS A 211 -6.88 -8.59 42.95
N VAL A 212 -6.30 -9.33 42.03
CA VAL A 212 -5.70 -10.65 42.31
C VAL A 212 -4.17 -10.54 42.35
N PRO A 213 -3.48 -11.40 43.11
CA PRO A 213 -2.02 -11.48 43.03
C PRO A 213 -1.56 -11.86 41.62
N ASP A 214 -0.46 -11.26 41.16
CA ASP A 214 0.10 -11.43 39.81
C ASP A 214 0.69 -12.83 39.52
N CYS A 215 0.80 -13.68 40.54
CA CYS A 215 1.33 -15.05 40.46
C CYS A 215 0.30 -16.13 40.13
N LEU A 216 -0.97 -15.79 39.93
CA LEU A 216 -2.01 -16.75 39.54
C LEU A 216 -1.94 -16.98 38.03
N ASN A 217 -1.11 -17.93 37.61
CA ASN A 217 -0.76 -18.21 36.20
C ASN A 217 -1.95 -18.56 35.29
N ASP A 218 -3.02 -19.17 35.81
CA ASP A 218 -4.14 -19.62 34.97
C ASP A 218 -5.08 -18.48 34.53
N LEU A 219 -4.78 -17.25 34.94
CA LEU A 219 -5.45 -16.05 34.44
C LEU A 219 -4.76 -15.48 33.17
N GLY A 220 -3.74 -16.19 32.67
CA GLY A 220 -3.22 -16.12 31.31
C GLY A 220 -2.39 -14.87 30.96
N ASP A 221 -2.02 -14.79 29.67
CA ASP A 221 -1.34 -13.65 29.02
C ASP A 221 -2.09 -12.31 29.19
N GLN A 222 -3.33 -12.35 29.68
CA GLN A 222 -4.12 -11.16 30.00
C GLN A 222 -3.54 -10.37 31.19
N VAL A 223 -2.85 -11.01 32.14
CA VAL A 223 -2.37 -10.38 33.39
C VAL A 223 -1.33 -9.29 33.12
N GLU A 224 -0.46 -9.48 32.13
CA GLU A 224 0.56 -8.49 31.76
C GLU A 224 -0.03 -7.21 31.20
N LEU A 225 -1.22 -7.30 30.59
CA LEU A 225 -1.88 -6.23 29.86
C LEU A 225 -2.83 -5.41 30.73
N MET A 226 -2.97 -5.74 32.02
CA MET A 226 -3.95 -5.12 32.91
C MET A 226 -3.35 -3.98 33.75
N PRO A 227 -4.12 -2.90 34.04
CA PRO A 227 -3.63 -1.78 34.82
C PRO A 227 -3.20 -2.20 36.23
N VAL A 228 -2.03 -1.72 36.66
CA VAL A 228 -1.48 -1.96 38.01
C VAL A 228 -1.90 -0.87 39.00
N ASP A 229 -2.29 0.31 38.51
CA ASP A 229 -2.35 1.56 39.28
C ASP A 229 -3.46 1.60 40.35
N VAL A 230 -4.47 0.74 40.24
CA VAL A 230 -5.60 0.67 41.20
C VAL A 230 -5.39 -0.40 42.28
N CYS A 231 -4.53 -1.38 42.02
CA CYS A 231 -4.33 -2.53 42.90
C CYS A 231 -3.09 -2.38 43.78
N PRO A 232 -3.01 -3.12 44.91
CA PRO A 232 -1.78 -3.19 45.71
C PRO A 232 -0.58 -3.66 44.88
N GLU A 233 0.63 -3.45 45.39
CA GLU A 233 1.84 -3.96 44.75
C GLU A 233 1.73 -5.49 44.56
N PHE A 234 2.21 -5.99 43.41
CA PHE A 234 2.07 -7.40 42.98
C PHE A 234 0.63 -7.89 42.80
N HIS A 235 -0.32 -6.97 42.62
CA HIS A 235 -1.67 -7.32 42.21
C HIS A 235 -2.00 -6.70 40.85
N ARG A 236 -2.92 -7.33 40.13
CA ARG A 236 -3.46 -6.86 38.86
C ARG A 236 -4.97 -6.83 38.94
N CYS A 237 -5.57 -5.86 38.26
CA CYS A 237 -7.01 -5.76 38.18
C CYS A 237 -7.55 -6.67 37.08
N LEU A 238 -8.19 -7.77 37.45
CA LEU A 238 -8.81 -8.68 36.50
C LEU A 238 -10.33 -8.51 36.45
N PRO A 239 -10.94 -8.50 35.26
CA PRO A 239 -12.37 -8.28 35.11
C PRO A 239 -13.20 -9.49 35.58
N CYS A 240 -14.40 -9.24 36.11
CA CYS A 240 -15.36 -10.28 36.48
C CYS A 240 -15.90 -11.08 35.27
N TYR A 241 -15.76 -10.54 34.07
CA TYR A 241 -16.23 -11.13 32.83
C TYR A 241 -15.14 -11.02 31.78
N ASP A 242 -15.03 -12.02 30.92
CA ASP A 242 -14.15 -11.97 29.77
C ASP A 242 -14.58 -10.81 28.85
N LEU A 243 -13.61 -9.99 28.43
CA LEU A 243 -13.89 -8.79 27.66
C LEU A 243 -14.25 -9.09 26.19
N ARG A 244 -14.06 -10.31 25.70
CA ARG A 244 -14.35 -10.72 24.30
C ARG A 244 -15.78 -11.24 24.15
N ASP A 245 -16.25 -12.08 25.07
CA ASP A 245 -17.58 -12.73 24.98
C ASP A 245 -18.56 -12.38 26.11
N GLY A 246 -18.05 -11.82 27.22
CA GLY A 246 -18.85 -11.44 28.38
C GLY A 246 -19.23 -12.61 29.29
N GLU A 247 -18.63 -13.79 29.11
CA GLU A 247 -18.78 -14.91 30.05
C GLU A 247 -18.11 -14.58 31.39
N SER A 248 -18.62 -15.16 32.50
CA SER A 248 -18.03 -14.90 33.82
C SER A 248 -16.66 -15.58 33.92
N THR A 249 -15.68 -14.86 34.45
CA THR A 249 -14.35 -15.41 34.75
C THR A 249 -14.33 -16.19 36.07
N GLY A 250 -15.42 -16.21 36.83
CA GLY A 250 -15.49 -16.81 38.17
C GLY A 250 -14.80 -15.99 39.27
N LEU A 251 -14.02 -14.96 38.90
CA LEU A 251 -13.22 -14.16 39.84
C LEU A 251 -14.04 -13.39 40.87
N CYS A 252 -15.23 -12.95 40.48
CA CYS A 252 -16.11 -12.19 41.36
C CYS A 252 -17.06 -13.09 42.15
N GLU A 253 -16.94 -14.40 41.97
CA GLU A 253 -17.64 -15.44 42.71
C GLU A 253 -16.69 -16.15 43.70
N LEU A 254 -15.41 -15.75 43.77
CA LEU A 254 -14.43 -16.30 44.71
C LEU A 254 -14.69 -15.84 46.15
N GLY A 255 -14.62 -16.79 47.08
CA GLY A 255 -14.74 -16.53 48.53
C GLY A 255 -16.12 -16.01 48.93
N ALA A 256 -16.12 -14.98 49.78
CA ALA A 256 -17.35 -14.31 50.25
C ALA A 256 -17.77 -13.12 49.37
N ASP A 257 -17.24 -13.02 48.15
CA ASP A 257 -17.57 -11.92 47.25
C ASP A 257 -19.07 -11.92 46.90
N PRO A 258 -19.75 -10.76 46.96
CA PRO A 258 -21.18 -10.68 46.64
C PRO A 258 -21.50 -10.90 45.15
N GLY A 259 -20.52 -11.18 44.30
CA GLY A 259 -20.69 -11.28 42.86
C GLY A 259 -20.44 -9.95 42.14
N PRO A 260 -20.40 -9.99 40.80
CA PRO A 260 -20.33 -8.78 39.98
C PRO A 260 -21.56 -7.89 40.20
N ARG A 261 -21.33 -6.61 40.49
CA ARG A 261 -22.39 -5.60 40.67
C ARG A 261 -22.81 -4.94 39.35
N GLN A 262 -22.01 -5.10 38.30
CA GLN A 262 -22.23 -4.59 36.96
C GLN A 262 -22.41 -5.72 35.96
N SER A 263 -23.13 -5.44 34.87
CA SER A 263 -23.21 -6.34 33.73
C SER A 263 -21.85 -6.45 33.03
N ALA A 264 -21.62 -7.58 32.36
CA ALA A 264 -20.47 -7.77 31.48
C ALA A 264 -20.27 -6.55 30.54
N ARG A 265 -19.02 -6.14 30.39
CA ARG A 265 -18.59 -5.18 29.39
C ARG A 265 -17.70 -5.92 28.41
N THR A 266 -18.08 -5.93 27.15
CA THR A 266 -17.28 -6.52 26.09
C THR A 266 -16.64 -5.44 25.22
N PHE A 267 -15.56 -5.80 24.52
CA PHE A 267 -15.00 -5.02 23.45
C PHE A 267 -16.09 -4.76 22.40
N THR A 268 -16.08 -3.55 21.85
CA THR A 268 -16.96 -3.24 20.73
C THR A 268 -16.49 -4.05 19.53
N ALA A 269 -17.41 -4.73 18.87
CA ALA A 269 -17.07 -5.47 17.66
C ALA A 269 -16.73 -4.48 16.52
N CYS A 270 -15.76 -4.84 15.70
CA CYS A 270 -15.34 -4.12 14.50
C CYS A 270 -15.19 -5.12 13.34
N CYS A 271 -14.86 -4.64 12.15
CA CYS A 271 -14.79 -5.42 10.91
C CYS A 271 -16.08 -6.18 10.63
N ASP A 272 -17.24 -5.51 10.69
CA ASP A 272 -18.57 -6.17 10.57
C ASP A 272 -18.78 -7.34 11.57
N GLY A 273 -18.06 -7.32 12.69
CA GLY A 273 -18.09 -8.36 13.71
C GLY A 273 -17.02 -9.45 13.58
N ALA A 274 -16.08 -9.31 12.65
CA ALA A 274 -14.90 -10.19 12.53
C ALA A 274 -13.75 -9.80 13.48
N GLY A 275 -13.84 -8.67 14.19
CA GLY A 275 -12.82 -8.22 15.13
C GLY A 275 -13.37 -7.62 16.42
N TYR A 276 -12.45 -7.27 17.32
CA TYR A 276 -12.68 -6.57 18.59
C TYR A 276 -11.82 -5.30 18.68
N CYS A 277 -12.45 -4.19 19.06
CA CYS A 277 -11.76 -2.95 19.39
C CYS A 277 -10.99 -3.10 20.71
N THR A 278 -9.70 -3.38 20.58
CA THR A 278 -8.80 -3.71 21.68
C THR A 278 -7.86 -2.53 21.94
N PRO A 279 -7.63 -2.12 23.19
CA PRO A 279 -6.66 -1.06 23.49
C PRO A 279 -5.26 -1.38 22.95
N SER A 280 -4.62 -0.40 22.33
CA SER A 280 -3.28 -0.57 21.74
C SER A 280 -2.23 -1.03 22.75
N ASP A 281 -2.32 -0.65 24.02
CA ASP A 281 -1.42 -1.13 25.07
C ASP A 281 -1.56 -2.62 25.39
N MET A 282 -2.67 -3.25 24.99
CA MET A 282 -2.90 -4.69 25.05
C MET A 282 -2.38 -5.45 23.83
N ILE A 283 -1.86 -4.75 22.82
CA ILE A 283 -1.39 -5.33 21.57
C ILE A 283 0.16 -5.21 21.56
N PRO A 284 0.90 -6.27 21.18
CA PRO A 284 2.35 -6.19 20.99
C PRO A 284 2.74 -5.00 20.11
N GLU A 285 3.80 -4.28 20.47
CA GLU A 285 4.18 -3.03 19.79
C GLU A 285 4.39 -3.23 18.28
N GLU A 286 4.89 -4.40 17.88
CA GLU A 286 5.16 -4.79 16.49
C GLU A 286 3.91 -5.06 15.65
N GLU A 287 2.77 -5.36 16.28
CA GLU A 287 1.50 -5.65 15.56
C GLU A 287 0.63 -4.39 15.40
N ARG A 288 0.87 -3.34 16.18
CA ARG A 288 0.00 -2.15 16.24
C ARG A 288 -0.12 -1.41 14.91
N ASP A 289 0.97 -1.36 14.15
CA ASP A 289 1.02 -0.62 12.88
C ASP A 289 0.19 -1.30 11.78
N ALA A 290 -0.04 -2.61 11.89
CA ALA A 290 -0.84 -3.40 10.94
C ALA A 290 -2.36 -3.35 11.21
N LEU A 291 -2.80 -2.70 12.31
CA LEU A 291 -4.19 -2.71 12.77
C LEU A 291 -4.85 -1.33 12.69
N GLY A 292 -6.14 -1.30 12.33
CA GLY A 292 -6.91 -0.08 12.07
C GLY A 292 -7.60 0.54 13.28
N GLN A 293 -7.83 1.85 13.23
CA GLN A 293 -8.72 2.57 14.17
C GLN A 293 -10.11 2.83 13.58
N ASP A 294 -10.31 2.56 12.30
CA ASP A 294 -11.39 3.02 11.41
C ASP A 294 -12.80 2.66 11.89
N GLU A 295 -13.00 1.51 12.53
CA GLU A 295 -14.29 1.13 13.11
C GLU A 295 -14.37 1.28 14.64
N CYS A 296 -13.26 1.59 15.29
CA CYS A 296 -13.17 1.69 16.74
C CYS A 296 -13.38 3.13 17.20
N ALA A 297 -14.27 3.33 18.18
CA ALA A 297 -14.64 4.68 18.62
C ALA A 297 -13.42 5.52 19.07
N ASP A 298 -13.33 6.75 18.55
CA ASP A 298 -12.25 7.70 18.85
C ASP A 298 -12.06 7.93 20.37
N GLY A 299 -10.80 7.90 20.82
CA GLY A 299 -10.39 8.50 22.11
C GLY A 299 -9.72 7.58 23.14
N TYR A 300 -9.64 6.26 22.88
CA TYR A 300 -8.95 5.31 23.78
C TYR A 300 -7.75 4.61 23.13
N GLY A 301 -7.36 5.00 21.91
CA GLY A 301 -6.29 4.30 21.18
C GLY A 301 -6.62 2.82 20.98
N LEU A 302 -7.88 2.51 20.65
CA LEU A 302 -8.33 1.15 20.35
C LEU A 302 -7.96 0.83 18.89
N LEU A 303 -7.45 -0.37 18.67
CA LEU A 303 -7.20 -0.94 17.36
C LEU A 303 -8.15 -2.12 17.14
N CYS A 304 -8.62 -2.29 15.92
CA CYS A 304 -9.45 -3.43 15.57
C CYS A 304 -8.58 -4.67 15.40
N VAL A 305 -8.66 -5.61 16.34
CA VAL A 305 -7.95 -6.89 16.30
C VAL A 305 -8.91 -7.96 15.77
N PRO A 306 -8.61 -8.63 14.65
CA PRO A 306 -9.38 -9.79 14.20
C PRO A 306 -9.57 -10.84 15.30
N LYS A 307 -10.77 -11.44 15.38
CA LYS A 307 -11.09 -12.43 16.43
C LYS A 307 -10.11 -13.59 16.41
N GLU A 308 -9.78 -14.03 15.21
CA GLU A 308 -8.91 -15.14 14.93
C GLU A 308 -7.49 -14.88 15.47
N PHE A 309 -6.99 -13.64 15.40
CA PHE A 309 -5.66 -13.30 15.90
C PHE A 309 -5.57 -13.39 17.43
N THR A 310 -6.71 -13.51 18.11
CA THR A 310 -6.76 -13.63 19.57
C THR A 310 -6.74 -15.08 20.07
N GLU A 311 -6.68 -16.06 19.16
CA GLU A 311 -6.53 -17.49 19.48
C GLU A 311 -5.03 -17.88 19.46
N ASP A 312 -4.54 -18.52 20.52
CA ASP A 312 -3.09 -18.77 20.76
C ASP A 312 -2.38 -19.62 19.68
N ASP A 313 -3.14 -20.31 18.82
CA ASP A 313 -2.64 -21.20 17.76
C ASP A 313 -3.18 -20.81 16.37
N TYR A 314 -3.71 -19.61 16.20
CA TYR A 314 -4.27 -19.21 14.91
C TYR A 314 -3.18 -19.01 13.86
N VAL A 315 -3.14 -19.90 12.88
CA VAL A 315 -2.34 -19.74 11.67
C VAL A 315 -3.29 -19.51 10.49
N PRO A 316 -3.24 -18.34 9.82
CA PRO A 316 -4.07 -18.09 8.64
C PRO A 316 -3.90 -19.19 7.57
N ALA A 317 -5.00 -19.56 6.92
CA ALA A 317 -4.94 -20.54 5.84
C ALA A 317 -4.08 -20.03 4.68
N VAL A 318 -3.26 -20.92 4.10
CA VAL A 318 -2.46 -20.64 2.91
C VAL A 318 -3.37 -20.58 1.69
N CYS A 319 -3.30 -19.51 0.92
CA CYS A 319 -4.09 -19.28 -0.29
C CYS A 319 -3.20 -18.81 -1.45
N GLU A 320 -3.75 -18.77 -2.66
CA GLU A 320 -3.09 -18.28 -3.87
C GLU A 320 -3.59 -16.86 -4.19
N SER A 321 -2.71 -15.87 -4.05
CA SER A 321 -2.99 -14.45 -4.28
C SER A 321 -2.80 -14.05 -5.75
N THR A 322 -2.67 -12.76 -6.03
CA THR A 322 -2.42 -12.23 -7.39
C THR A 322 -1.17 -12.88 -8.01
N LEU A 323 -1.21 -13.11 -9.33
CA LEU A 323 -0.17 -13.80 -10.10
C LEU A 323 0.20 -15.22 -9.65
N GLY A 324 -0.58 -15.84 -8.76
CA GLY A 324 -0.24 -17.15 -8.20
C GLY A 324 0.75 -17.07 -7.04
N ALA A 325 0.92 -15.90 -6.42
CA ALA A 325 1.78 -15.73 -5.27
C ALA A 325 1.22 -16.46 -4.03
N GLU A 326 2.10 -17.04 -3.20
CA GLU A 326 1.69 -17.53 -1.88
C GLU A 326 1.14 -16.37 -1.04
N GLY A 327 -0.02 -16.59 -0.42
CA GLY A 327 -0.65 -15.63 0.47
C GLY A 327 -1.23 -16.26 1.74
N ARG A 328 -1.90 -15.42 2.52
CA ARG A 328 -2.65 -15.81 3.73
C ARG A 328 -4.05 -15.23 3.68
N CYS A 329 -5.00 -16.03 4.15
CA CYS A 329 -6.37 -15.59 4.34
C CYS A 329 -6.46 -14.65 5.54
N VAL A 330 -6.66 -13.37 5.26
CA VAL A 330 -6.70 -12.32 6.27
C VAL A 330 -7.97 -11.49 6.09
N PRO A 331 -8.55 -10.94 7.17
CA PRO A 331 -9.76 -10.12 7.07
C PRO A 331 -9.55 -8.92 6.15
N SER A 332 -10.54 -8.63 5.29
CA SER A 332 -10.46 -7.52 4.34
C SER A 332 -10.57 -6.13 4.97
N CYS A 333 -10.74 -6.08 6.28
CA CYS A 333 -10.91 -4.84 7.05
C CYS A 333 -9.60 -4.33 7.68
N LEU A 334 -8.47 -5.03 7.49
CA LEU A 334 -7.18 -4.51 7.92
C LEU A 334 -6.85 -3.27 7.07
N PRO A 335 -6.38 -2.14 7.64
CA PRO A 335 -6.23 -0.88 6.91
C PRO A 335 -5.46 -0.99 5.60
N ASP A 336 -4.29 -1.63 5.64
CA ASP A 336 -3.40 -1.76 4.48
C ASP A 336 -4.03 -2.63 3.37
N LEU A 337 -4.99 -3.48 3.74
CA LEU A 337 -5.71 -4.36 2.83
C LEU A 337 -7.06 -3.80 2.42
N ALA A 338 -7.68 -2.94 3.21
CA ALA A 338 -9.01 -2.40 2.94
C ALA A 338 -9.03 -1.61 1.63
N ASP A 339 -7.98 -0.83 1.37
CA ASP A 339 -7.80 -0.08 0.12
C ASP A 339 -7.49 -0.99 -1.08
N GLN A 340 -7.00 -2.21 -0.83
CA GLN A 340 -6.64 -3.19 -1.86
C GLN A 340 -7.63 -4.36 -1.96
N ALA A 341 -8.66 -4.41 -1.12
CA ALA A 341 -9.52 -5.57 -0.96
C ALA A 341 -10.27 -5.93 -2.26
N GLU A 342 -10.57 -4.94 -3.10
CA GLU A 342 -11.20 -5.16 -4.40
C GLU A 342 -10.24 -5.78 -5.44
N LEU A 343 -8.93 -5.65 -5.23
CA LEU A 343 -7.86 -6.13 -6.12
C LEU A 343 -7.34 -7.51 -5.71
N LEU A 344 -7.48 -7.88 -4.44
CA LEU A 344 -7.03 -9.15 -3.91
C LEU A 344 -8.09 -10.25 -4.14
N PRO A 345 -7.70 -11.43 -4.65
CA PRO A 345 -8.64 -12.53 -4.81
C PRO A 345 -9.07 -13.07 -3.45
N GLN A 346 -10.30 -13.57 -3.34
CA GLN A 346 -10.73 -14.31 -2.15
C GLN A 346 -10.09 -15.71 -2.07
N ASP A 347 -9.85 -16.36 -3.22
CA ASP A 347 -9.38 -17.75 -3.32
C ASP A 347 -10.13 -18.74 -2.39
N ILE A 348 -9.43 -19.44 -1.49
CA ILE A 348 -10.02 -20.38 -0.52
C ILE A 348 -10.49 -19.71 0.78
N CYS A 349 -10.32 -18.40 0.90
CA CYS A 349 -10.59 -17.67 2.12
C CYS A 349 -12.09 -17.54 2.40
N ASP A 350 -12.44 -17.46 3.68
CA ASP A 350 -13.83 -17.30 4.11
C ASP A 350 -14.42 -15.96 3.66
N ALA A 351 -15.75 -15.84 3.72
CA ALA A 351 -16.44 -14.60 3.41
C ALA A 351 -15.98 -13.46 4.35
N GLY A 352 -15.58 -12.32 3.78
CA GLY A 352 -15.01 -11.19 4.53
C GLY A 352 -13.49 -11.26 4.73
N SER A 353 -12.82 -12.26 4.15
CA SER A 353 -11.37 -12.34 4.06
C SER A 353 -10.90 -12.30 2.61
N VAL A 354 -9.69 -11.79 2.39
CA VAL A 354 -9.00 -11.78 1.10
C VAL A 354 -7.70 -12.57 1.21
N CYS A 355 -7.21 -13.07 0.09
CA CYS A 355 -5.90 -13.70 0.01
C CYS A 355 -4.83 -12.63 -0.21
N ALA A 356 -4.24 -12.13 0.87
CA ALA A 356 -3.17 -11.15 0.81
C ALA A 356 -1.80 -11.84 0.62
N PRO A 357 -0.93 -11.33 -0.26
CA PRO A 357 0.32 -12.01 -0.60
C PRO A 357 1.37 -11.89 0.52
N CYS A 358 2.22 -12.90 0.67
CA CYS A 358 3.34 -12.87 1.63
C CYS A 358 4.39 -11.79 1.31
N TYR A 359 4.45 -11.40 0.04
CA TYR A 359 5.39 -10.41 -0.46
C TYR A 359 4.62 -9.36 -1.25
N ASP A 360 5.03 -8.11 -1.15
CA ASP A 360 4.50 -7.04 -1.98
C ASP A 360 4.79 -7.37 -3.46
N PRO A 361 3.77 -7.45 -4.34
CA PRO A 361 3.98 -7.86 -5.72
C PRO A 361 4.67 -6.79 -6.58
N ILE A 362 4.84 -5.56 -6.09
CA ILE A 362 5.54 -4.45 -6.75
C ILE A 362 7.02 -4.43 -6.33
N SER A 363 7.31 -4.41 -5.02
CA SER A 363 8.68 -4.27 -4.50
C SER A 363 9.38 -5.60 -4.22
N GLY A 364 8.61 -6.67 -3.96
CA GLY A 364 9.10 -7.97 -3.50
C GLY A 364 9.48 -7.99 -2.02
N ASP A 365 9.19 -6.93 -1.26
CA ASP A 365 9.43 -6.86 0.17
C ASP A 365 8.46 -7.77 0.94
N ASP A 366 8.91 -8.28 2.09
CA ASP A 366 8.11 -9.13 2.97
C ASP A 366 7.00 -8.32 3.65
N THR A 367 5.75 -8.74 3.50
CA THR A 367 4.59 -8.09 4.14
C THR A 367 4.41 -8.53 5.59
N THR A 368 5.18 -9.51 6.07
CA THR A 368 5.07 -10.17 7.38
C THR A 368 3.76 -10.93 7.61
N LEU A 369 2.81 -10.89 6.68
CA LEU A 369 1.50 -11.55 6.78
C LEU A 369 1.63 -13.07 6.95
N CYS A 370 2.70 -13.65 6.41
CA CYS A 370 2.96 -15.09 6.46
C CYS A 370 3.66 -15.56 7.73
N ASP A 371 4.10 -14.62 8.58
CA ASP A 371 4.67 -14.86 9.91
C ASP A 371 3.63 -14.70 11.03
N ILE A 372 2.43 -14.18 10.73
CA ILE A 372 1.33 -14.02 11.70
C ILE A 372 0.99 -15.37 12.34
N GLY A 373 0.84 -15.35 13.67
CA GLY A 373 0.40 -16.51 14.44
C GLY A 373 1.42 -17.65 14.55
N GLY A 374 2.72 -17.34 14.43
CA GLY A 374 3.77 -18.36 14.48
C GLY A 374 3.80 -19.28 13.26
N GLY A 375 3.26 -18.82 12.12
CA GLY A 375 3.39 -19.49 10.83
C GLY A 375 4.86 -19.77 10.48
N THR A 376 5.09 -20.72 9.58
CA THR A 376 6.46 -21.07 9.13
C THR A 376 7.09 -20.05 8.18
N GLY A 377 6.51 -18.86 8.08
CA GLY A 377 6.78 -17.88 7.04
C GLY A 377 6.36 -18.34 5.64
N PRO A 378 6.68 -17.56 4.60
CA PRO A 378 6.50 -17.96 3.21
C PRO A 378 7.40 -19.15 2.86
N THR A 379 6.84 -20.10 2.11
CA THR A 379 7.56 -21.27 1.58
C THR A 379 7.97 -21.10 0.13
N GLU A 380 7.31 -20.19 -0.59
CA GLU A 380 7.58 -19.82 -1.97
C GLU A 380 8.39 -18.52 -2.06
N LEU A 381 9.04 -18.30 -3.21
CA LEU A 381 9.79 -17.08 -3.47
C LEU A 381 8.83 -15.93 -3.83
N PRO A 382 9.22 -14.65 -3.61
CA PRO A 382 8.43 -13.50 -4.05
C PRO A 382 8.07 -13.58 -5.53
N VAL A 383 6.78 -13.38 -5.84
CA VAL A 383 6.28 -13.24 -7.21
C VAL A 383 6.04 -11.75 -7.46
N ILE A 384 6.98 -11.12 -8.14
CA ILE A 384 6.88 -9.69 -8.50
C ILE A 384 6.29 -9.53 -9.90
N PHE A 385 5.60 -8.41 -10.12
CA PHE A 385 5.16 -7.99 -11.44
C PHE A 385 6.35 -7.89 -12.39
N ALA A 386 6.16 -8.39 -13.62
CA ALA A 386 7.22 -8.34 -14.61
C ALA A 386 7.55 -6.89 -14.98
N ASP A 387 8.84 -6.59 -15.13
CA ASP A 387 9.27 -5.32 -15.68
C ASP A 387 8.75 -5.14 -17.11
N CYS A 388 8.34 -3.92 -17.41
CA CYS A 388 8.04 -3.46 -18.76
C CYS A 388 8.85 -2.19 -19.05
N CYS A 389 8.77 -1.68 -20.29
CA CYS A 389 9.45 -0.43 -20.65
C CYS A 389 10.96 -0.40 -20.39
N GLY A 390 11.62 -1.56 -20.46
CA GLY A 390 13.06 -1.67 -20.17
C GLY A 390 13.43 -1.54 -18.68
N GLY A 391 12.47 -1.69 -17.77
CA GLY A 391 12.65 -1.57 -16.32
C GLY A 391 12.06 -0.29 -15.71
N GLU A 392 11.45 0.57 -16.53
CA GLU A 392 10.86 1.86 -16.10
C GLU A 392 9.38 1.75 -15.70
N GLY A 393 8.84 0.53 -15.66
CA GLY A 393 7.48 0.26 -15.20
C GLY A 393 7.24 -1.22 -14.89
N ARG A 394 6.05 -1.52 -14.37
CA ARG A 394 5.60 -2.87 -14.01
C ARG A 394 4.33 -3.28 -14.76
N CYS A 395 4.25 -4.54 -15.14
CA CYS A 395 3.07 -5.13 -15.76
C CYS A 395 2.00 -5.45 -14.73
N LEU A 396 0.94 -4.64 -14.68
CA LEU A 396 -0.18 -4.82 -13.76
C LEU A 396 -1.41 -5.37 -14.49
N PRO A 397 -2.26 -6.17 -13.82
CA PRO A 397 -3.57 -6.53 -14.35
C PRO A 397 -4.39 -5.27 -14.68
N SER A 398 -5.02 -5.25 -15.85
CA SER A 398 -5.83 -4.09 -16.27
C SER A 398 -6.90 -3.72 -15.23
N GLU A 399 -7.47 -4.70 -14.53
CA GLU A 399 -8.46 -4.53 -13.47
C GLU A 399 -7.94 -3.77 -12.25
N SER A 400 -6.63 -3.78 -11.97
CA SER A 400 -6.04 -3.05 -10.85
C SER A 400 -5.67 -1.61 -11.17
N ILE A 401 -5.82 -1.20 -12.44
CA ILE A 401 -5.58 0.16 -12.89
C ILE A 401 -6.93 0.90 -12.99
N PRO A 402 -7.05 2.15 -12.53
CA PRO A 402 -8.25 2.98 -12.73
C PRO A 402 -8.70 3.02 -14.19
N GLU A 403 -10.01 2.99 -14.43
CA GLU A 403 -10.56 2.88 -15.80
C GLU A 403 -10.12 4.01 -16.72
N ASP A 404 -9.92 5.22 -16.18
CA ASP A 404 -9.47 6.42 -16.88
C ASP A 404 -7.97 6.43 -17.24
N GLU A 405 -7.16 5.59 -16.59
CA GLU A 405 -5.73 5.46 -16.88
C GLU A 405 -5.43 4.35 -17.90
N ARG A 406 -6.30 3.33 -18.00
CA ARG A 406 -6.07 2.15 -18.85
C ARG A 406 -5.83 2.48 -20.32
N ASP A 407 -6.53 3.47 -20.85
CA ASP A 407 -6.45 3.85 -22.26
C ASP A 407 -5.10 4.48 -22.64
N ALA A 408 -4.35 5.01 -21.66
CA ALA A 408 -3.03 5.61 -21.85
C ALA A 408 -1.87 4.60 -21.73
N LEU A 409 -2.16 3.33 -21.39
CA LEU A 409 -1.15 2.31 -21.13
C LEU A 409 -1.15 1.21 -22.21
N GLY A 410 0.04 0.69 -22.51
CA GLY A 410 0.24 -0.34 -23.53
C GLY A 410 0.39 -1.75 -22.97
N GLU A 411 0.01 -2.75 -23.78
CA GLU A 411 0.38 -4.17 -23.57
C GLU A 411 1.77 -4.51 -24.14
N ASP A 412 2.33 -3.65 -24.99
CA ASP A 412 3.45 -3.91 -25.91
C ASP A 412 4.76 -4.34 -25.23
N SER A 413 4.95 -3.95 -23.98
CA SER A 413 6.10 -4.31 -23.16
C SER A 413 5.82 -5.42 -22.13
N CYS A 414 4.57 -5.89 -22.04
CA CYS A 414 4.14 -6.92 -21.09
C CYS A 414 4.00 -8.29 -21.74
N PRO A 415 4.01 -9.40 -20.95
CA PRO A 415 3.79 -10.73 -21.50
C PRO A 415 2.42 -10.86 -22.20
N ASP A 416 2.44 -11.05 -23.53
CA ASP A 416 1.26 -11.13 -24.40
C ASP A 416 0.12 -12.00 -23.83
N GLY A 417 -1.11 -11.52 -23.99
CA GLY A 417 -2.33 -12.33 -23.79
C GLY A 417 -2.71 -12.60 -22.34
N LYS A 418 -2.16 -11.82 -21.39
CA LYS A 418 -2.48 -11.91 -19.97
C LYS A 418 -3.37 -10.76 -19.44
N GLY A 419 -3.76 -9.80 -20.28
CA GLY A 419 -4.51 -8.62 -19.85
C GLY A 419 -3.70 -7.74 -18.89
N LEU A 420 -2.38 -7.69 -19.09
CA LEU A 420 -1.47 -6.87 -18.30
C LEU A 420 -1.15 -5.58 -19.07
N LEU A 421 -1.24 -4.44 -18.41
CA LEU A 421 -0.83 -3.14 -18.92
C LEU A 421 0.46 -2.71 -18.24
N CYS A 422 1.34 -2.05 -18.99
CA CYS A 422 2.58 -1.51 -18.45
C CYS A 422 2.32 -0.19 -17.72
N LEU A 423 2.35 -0.19 -16.39
CA LEU A 423 2.24 1.01 -15.57
C LEU A 423 3.65 1.56 -15.25
N PRO A 424 3.97 2.82 -15.58
CA PRO A 424 5.23 3.44 -15.21
C PRO A 424 5.50 3.49 -13.70
N GLU A 425 6.77 3.37 -13.30
CA GLU A 425 7.16 3.31 -11.87
C GLU A 425 6.73 4.57 -11.09
N PHE A 426 6.80 5.75 -11.70
CA PHE A 426 6.41 6.99 -11.02
C PHE A 426 4.92 7.01 -10.63
N MET A 427 4.06 6.27 -11.34
CA MET A 427 2.64 6.14 -10.98
C MET A 427 2.43 5.17 -9.81
N LEU A 428 3.36 4.24 -9.58
CA LEU A 428 3.34 3.32 -8.45
C LEU A 428 3.80 3.97 -7.15
N GLU A 429 4.74 4.91 -7.24
CA GLU A 429 5.36 5.56 -6.08
C GLU A 429 4.70 6.90 -5.68
N ASP A 430 3.57 7.26 -6.30
CA ASP A 430 2.93 8.59 -6.20
C ASP A 430 3.93 9.75 -6.47
N GLU A 431 4.93 9.50 -7.31
CA GLU A 431 5.96 10.48 -7.65
C GLU A 431 5.51 11.35 -8.83
N VAL A 432 5.57 12.67 -8.63
CA VAL A 432 5.30 13.62 -9.74
C VAL A 432 6.47 13.61 -10.71
N PRO A 433 6.25 13.33 -12.01
CA PRO A 433 7.33 13.35 -13.00
C PRO A 433 8.06 14.68 -13.06
N LEU A 434 9.35 14.63 -13.40
CA LEU A 434 10.16 15.84 -13.56
C LEU A 434 9.55 16.77 -14.62
N THR A 435 9.32 18.03 -14.27
CA THR A 435 8.88 19.07 -15.21
C THR A 435 9.98 19.38 -16.22
N CYS A 436 9.67 19.33 -17.51
CA CYS A 436 10.58 19.61 -18.61
C CYS A 436 9.97 20.63 -19.59
N LEU A 437 10.76 21.06 -20.58
CA LEU A 437 10.29 21.91 -21.68
C LEU A 437 10.32 21.14 -23.00
N SER A 438 9.13 20.89 -23.54
CA SER A 438 8.96 20.21 -24.83
C SER A 438 9.13 21.20 -25.99
N LEU A 439 8.67 20.82 -27.18
CA LEU A 439 8.66 21.67 -28.37
C LEU A 439 8.08 23.06 -28.08
N LEU A 440 8.68 24.08 -28.70
CA LEU A 440 8.31 25.50 -28.53
C LEU A 440 8.37 26.02 -27.08
N ASN A 441 9.10 25.34 -26.19
CA ASN A 441 9.12 25.61 -24.74
C ASN A 441 7.77 25.41 -24.05
N ALA A 442 6.91 24.54 -24.61
CA ALA A 442 5.73 24.06 -23.92
C ALA A 442 6.13 23.36 -22.62
N GLU A 443 5.40 23.61 -21.54
CA GLU A 443 5.62 22.85 -20.31
C GLU A 443 5.19 21.40 -20.51
N GLY A 444 6.01 20.47 -20.03
CA GLY A 444 5.74 19.04 -20.11
C GLY A 444 6.19 18.28 -18.89
N ARG A 445 6.09 16.94 -18.99
CA ARG A 445 6.57 15.98 -18.00
C ARG A 445 7.47 14.96 -18.67
N CYS A 446 8.52 14.56 -17.95
CA CYS A 446 9.39 13.48 -18.37
C CYS A 446 8.67 12.16 -18.19
N LEU A 447 8.27 11.53 -19.30
CA LEU A 447 7.56 10.26 -19.31
C LEU A 447 8.37 9.19 -20.08
N PRO A 448 8.25 7.90 -19.71
CA PRO A 448 8.97 6.83 -20.40
C PRO A 448 8.63 6.79 -21.90
N ALA A 449 9.65 6.74 -22.75
CA ALA A 449 9.52 6.77 -24.22
C ALA A 449 8.76 5.57 -24.81
N CYS A 450 8.50 4.54 -23.99
CA CYS A 450 7.80 3.32 -24.33
C CYS A 450 6.27 3.41 -24.19
N LEU A 451 5.72 4.49 -23.61
CA LEU A 451 4.26 4.63 -23.53
C LEU A 451 3.69 4.73 -24.95
N PRO A 452 2.61 4.02 -25.30
CA PRO A 452 2.10 3.95 -26.67
C PRO A 452 1.89 5.34 -27.31
N ASP A 453 1.24 6.25 -26.57
CA ASP A 453 0.97 7.61 -27.04
C ASP A 453 2.25 8.44 -27.30
N LEU A 454 3.35 8.10 -26.63
CA LEU A 454 4.66 8.72 -26.80
C LEU A 454 5.49 8.04 -27.87
N VAL A 455 5.37 6.72 -28.05
CA VAL A 455 6.05 5.97 -29.10
C VAL A 455 5.65 6.53 -30.47
N ASP A 456 4.35 6.77 -30.67
CA ASP A 456 3.83 7.33 -31.92
C ASP A 456 4.29 8.78 -32.17
N GLN A 457 4.69 9.48 -31.12
CA GLN A 457 5.16 10.87 -31.18
C GLN A 457 6.66 11.02 -30.91
N ALA A 458 7.41 9.92 -30.81
CA ALA A 458 8.78 9.95 -30.30
C ALA A 458 9.71 10.85 -31.13
N ASP A 459 9.47 10.91 -32.43
CA ASP A 459 10.24 11.77 -33.37
C ASP A 459 9.93 13.27 -33.21
N LEU A 460 8.79 13.62 -32.60
CA LEU A 460 8.38 14.99 -32.35
C LEU A 460 8.86 15.48 -30.98
N LEU A 461 8.95 14.60 -29.98
CA LEU A 461 9.25 14.97 -28.62
C LEU A 461 10.75 15.11 -28.36
N THR A 462 11.13 16.09 -27.56
CA THR A 462 12.53 16.28 -27.16
C THR A 462 12.80 15.61 -25.82
N GLN A 463 14.00 15.07 -25.62
CA GLN A 463 14.41 14.59 -24.29
C GLN A 463 14.55 15.74 -23.27
N ASP A 464 14.99 16.94 -23.69
CA ASP A 464 15.26 18.10 -22.82
C ASP A 464 16.10 17.72 -21.57
N ILE A 465 15.58 17.93 -20.35
CA ILE A 465 16.23 17.57 -19.09
C ILE A 465 15.89 16.17 -18.60
N CYS A 466 15.09 15.41 -19.36
CA CYS A 466 14.68 14.07 -19.00
C CYS A 466 15.86 13.09 -19.09
N GLN A 467 15.80 12.03 -18.29
CA GLN A 467 16.82 10.99 -18.28
C GLN A 467 16.79 10.14 -19.57
N ASP A 468 17.81 9.33 -19.78
CA ASP A 468 17.85 8.40 -20.91
C ASP A 468 16.65 7.44 -20.85
N GLY A 469 15.95 7.26 -21.97
CA GLY A 469 14.72 6.47 -22.03
C GLY A 469 13.42 7.25 -21.75
N TYR A 470 13.51 8.55 -21.45
CA TYR A 470 12.35 9.41 -21.22
C TYR A 470 12.25 10.53 -22.27
N LEU A 471 11.03 10.94 -22.58
CA LEU A 471 10.72 12.04 -23.48
C LEU A 471 9.92 13.13 -22.74
N CYS A 472 10.12 14.38 -23.14
CA CYS A 472 9.37 15.50 -22.59
C CYS A 472 8.02 15.63 -23.30
N ALA A 473 6.99 15.04 -22.71
CA ALA A 473 5.63 15.08 -23.24
C ALA A 473 4.92 16.37 -22.81
N PRO A 474 4.34 17.16 -23.73
CA PRO A 474 3.72 18.43 -23.39
C PRO A 474 2.43 18.24 -22.58
N CYS A 475 2.17 19.12 -21.61
CA CYS A 475 0.96 19.07 -20.80
C CYS A 475 -0.32 19.28 -21.61
N ASN A 476 -0.24 20.05 -22.69
CA ASN A 476 -1.38 20.37 -23.54
C ASN A 476 -1.03 20.02 -24.98
N ASP A 477 -2.02 19.56 -25.72
CA ASP A 477 -1.91 19.31 -27.15
C ASP A 477 -1.51 20.62 -27.84
N LEU A 478 -0.44 20.56 -28.64
CA LEU A 478 0.17 21.75 -29.25
C LEU A 478 -0.68 22.32 -30.41
N ASP A 479 -1.72 21.62 -30.87
CA ASP A 479 -2.61 22.07 -31.94
C ASP A 479 -3.82 22.82 -31.42
N ASN A 480 -4.49 22.27 -30.42
CA ASN A 480 -5.78 22.76 -29.94
C ASN A 480 -5.72 23.31 -28.51
N GLY A 481 -4.65 23.01 -27.75
CA GLY A 481 -4.45 23.45 -26.37
C GLY A 481 -5.29 22.70 -25.35
N GLU A 482 -5.90 21.59 -25.75
CA GLU A 482 -6.60 20.69 -24.83
C GLU A 482 -5.59 20.02 -23.91
N ASP A 483 -6.02 19.77 -22.67
CA ASP A 483 -5.20 19.07 -21.68
C ASP A 483 -5.01 17.62 -22.13
N THR A 484 -3.75 17.16 -22.16
CA THR A 484 -3.41 15.77 -22.50
C THR A 484 -3.64 14.82 -21.33
N GLY A 485 -3.91 15.34 -20.13
CA GLY A 485 -3.97 14.57 -18.88
C GLY A 485 -2.60 14.30 -18.26
N LEU A 486 -1.51 14.48 -19.01
CA LEU A 486 -0.15 14.14 -18.58
C LEU A 486 0.39 15.01 -17.43
N CYS A 487 -0.19 16.20 -17.21
CA CYS A 487 0.13 17.08 -16.11
C CYS A 487 -0.98 17.14 -15.05
N GLY A 488 -1.97 16.25 -15.13
CA GLY A 488 -3.06 16.10 -14.17
C GLY A 488 -2.93 14.86 -13.28
N LEU A 489 -1.75 14.24 -13.26
CA LEU A 489 -1.47 13.04 -12.47
C LEU A 489 -1.66 13.31 -10.96
N PRO A 490 -1.98 12.28 -10.16
CA PRO A 490 -2.06 12.41 -8.70
C PRO A 490 -0.83 13.12 -8.12
N GLY A 491 -1.06 14.17 -7.33
CA GLY A 491 0.00 14.98 -6.72
C GLY A 491 0.65 16.04 -7.63
N ASP A 492 0.44 16.01 -8.95
CA ASP A 492 0.94 17.02 -9.87
C ASP A 492 0.16 18.34 -9.69
N PRO A 493 0.83 19.50 -9.47
CA PRO A 493 0.14 20.79 -9.35
C PRO A 493 -0.50 21.29 -10.65
N GLY A 494 -0.37 20.58 -11.76
CA GLY A 494 -0.82 21.03 -13.07
C GLY A 494 0.25 21.82 -13.83
N PRO A 495 -0.03 22.15 -15.10
CA PRO A 495 0.80 23.09 -15.84
C PRO A 495 0.74 24.48 -15.19
N VAL A 496 1.90 25.04 -14.85
CA VAL A 496 1.98 26.42 -14.33
C VAL A 496 2.10 27.47 -15.45
N ARG A 497 2.47 27.04 -16.65
CA ARG A 497 2.51 27.86 -17.87
C ARG A 497 1.23 27.72 -18.68
N PRO A 498 0.81 28.78 -19.39
CA PRO A 498 -0.29 28.67 -20.34
C PRO A 498 0.06 27.70 -21.48
N PRO A 499 -0.93 27.03 -22.09
CA PRO A 499 -0.72 26.19 -23.26
C PRO A 499 0.03 26.94 -24.36
N VAL A 500 1.01 26.29 -24.96
CA VAL A 500 1.73 26.79 -26.13
C VAL A 500 1.13 26.10 -27.34
N LEU A 501 0.58 26.91 -28.25
CA LEU A 501 0.00 26.41 -29.50
C LEU A 501 0.97 26.64 -30.66
N PHE A 502 0.96 25.75 -31.63
CA PHE A 502 1.58 26.03 -32.92
C PHE A 502 0.95 27.27 -33.54
N GLU A 503 1.80 28.17 -34.04
CA GLU A 503 1.31 29.29 -34.84
C GLU A 503 0.59 28.73 -36.06
N ARG A 504 -0.68 29.09 -36.24
CA ARG A 504 -1.45 28.66 -37.40
C ARG A 504 -0.99 29.42 -38.64
N CYS A 505 -0.68 28.67 -39.69
CA CYS A 505 -0.31 29.20 -40.99
C CYS A 505 -1.34 28.76 -42.05
N CYS A 506 -1.08 28.98 -43.35
CA CYS A 506 -2.04 28.64 -44.42
C CYS A 506 -3.45 29.26 -44.26
N GLY A 507 -3.58 30.37 -43.54
CA GLY A 507 -4.90 30.93 -43.19
C GLY A 507 -5.74 30.00 -42.31
N GLY A 508 -5.08 29.28 -41.39
CA GLY A 508 -5.72 28.42 -40.39
C GLY A 508 -5.74 26.93 -40.74
N GLU A 509 -5.12 26.50 -41.84
CA GLU A 509 -5.13 25.11 -42.36
C GLU A 509 -3.75 24.45 -42.26
N GLY A 510 -2.85 25.02 -41.46
CA GLY A 510 -1.53 24.46 -41.20
C GLY A 510 -0.97 24.95 -39.88
N ALA A 511 0.11 24.31 -39.43
CA ALA A 511 0.82 24.60 -38.21
C ALA A 511 2.30 24.91 -38.53
N CYS A 512 2.85 25.91 -37.84
CA CYS A 512 4.26 26.23 -37.90
C CYS A 512 5.06 25.29 -37.00
N LEU A 513 5.76 24.34 -37.60
CA LEU A 513 6.55 23.32 -36.91
C LEU A 513 8.05 23.57 -37.07
N PRO A 514 8.90 23.25 -36.07
CA PRO A 514 10.34 23.28 -36.25
C PRO A 514 10.79 22.41 -37.42
N SER A 515 11.70 22.91 -38.25
CA SER A 515 12.23 22.14 -39.39
C SER A 515 12.80 20.77 -38.99
N SER A 516 13.28 20.62 -37.74
CA SER A 516 13.82 19.36 -37.20
C SER A 516 12.79 18.26 -37.01
N VAL A 517 11.51 18.59 -36.82
CA VAL A 517 10.45 17.59 -36.61
C VAL A 517 9.75 17.19 -37.92
N ILE A 518 10.04 17.90 -39.01
CA ILE A 518 9.50 17.59 -40.33
C ILE A 518 10.49 16.65 -41.05
N PRO A 519 10.04 15.51 -41.59
CA PRO A 519 10.88 14.62 -42.40
C PRO A 519 11.60 15.38 -43.52
N GLU A 520 12.87 15.03 -43.78
CA GLU A 520 13.69 15.74 -44.78
C GLU A 520 13.04 15.76 -46.17
N GLU A 521 12.40 14.66 -46.58
CA GLU A 521 11.68 14.54 -47.86
C GLU A 521 10.50 15.51 -47.97
N THR A 522 9.73 15.69 -46.88
CA THR A 522 8.62 16.63 -46.82
C THR A 522 9.13 18.06 -46.77
N ARG A 523 10.25 18.30 -46.05
CA ARG A 523 10.86 19.61 -45.86
C ARG A 523 11.28 20.27 -47.19
N ASP A 524 11.73 19.49 -48.15
CA ASP A 524 12.14 20.01 -49.47
C ASP A 524 10.94 20.36 -50.37
N GLN A 525 9.76 19.82 -50.08
CA GLN A 525 8.52 20.05 -50.85
C GLN A 525 7.70 21.24 -50.34
N ILE A 526 7.93 21.64 -49.09
CA ILE A 526 7.26 22.77 -48.45
C ILE A 526 8.24 23.92 -48.31
N SER A 527 7.81 25.11 -48.68
CA SER A 527 8.61 26.30 -48.48
C SER A 527 8.56 26.79 -47.04
N ALA A 528 9.52 27.66 -46.68
CA ALA A 528 9.46 28.48 -45.48
C ALA A 528 8.36 29.57 -45.62
N GLY A 529 7.11 29.14 -45.77
CA GLY A 529 5.94 30.01 -45.71
C GLY A 529 5.84 30.70 -44.34
N THR A 530 5.04 31.78 -44.33
CA THR A 530 4.75 32.83 -43.31
C THR A 530 4.64 32.45 -41.82
N CYS A 531 5.57 31.69 -41.24
CA CYS A 531 5.68 31.55 -39.80
C CYS A 531 6.35 32.80 -39.24
N SER A 532 5.58 33.63 -38.53
CA SER A 532 6.01 34.97 -38.13
C SER A 532 6.83 34.99 -36.84
N SER A 533 6.71 33.94 -36.02
CA SER A 533 7.29 33.87 -34.68
C SER A 533 8.77 33.47 -34.64
N ALA A 534 9.26 32.63 -35.56
CA ALA A 534 10.66 32.22 -35.59
C ALA A 534 11.16 31.76 -36.98
N PRO A 535 12.45 32.01 -37.32
CA PRO A 535 12.99 31.76 -38.66
C PRO A 535 13.26 30.28 -38.98
N ASP A 536 13.18 29.39 -37.99
CA ASP A 536 13.39 27.95 -38.09
C ASP A 536 12.10 27.13 -38.17
N LEU A 537 10.95 27.81 -38.10
CA LEU A 537 9.62 27.19 -38.27
C LEU A 537 9.24 27.15 -39.75
N ILE A 538 8.69 26.01 -40.15
CA ILE A 538 8.18 25.76 -41.49
C ILE A 538 6.66 25.54 -41.36
N CYS A 539 5.91 26.19 -42.24
CA CYS A 539 4.48 26.01 -42.30
C CYS A 539 4.14 24.65 -42.92
N LEU A 540 3.65 23.71 -42.11
CA LEU A 540 3.17 22.41 -42.55
C LEU A 540 1.64 22.43 -42.61
N PRO A 541 1.01 22.26 -43.79
CA PRO A 541 -0.45 22.15 -43.87
C PRO A 541 -0.95 20.94 -43.07
N ASP A 542 -2.12 21.05 -42.44
CA ASP A 542 -2.66 20.02 -41.55
C ASP A 542 -2.81 18.67 -42.26
N SER A 543 -3.14 18.70 -43.55
CA SER A 543 -3.28 17.49 -44.36
C SER A 543 -1.98 16.68 -44.46
N PHE A 544 -0.81 17.32 -44.45
CA PHE A 544 0.48 16.62 -44.49
C PHE A 544 0.87 15.96 -43.16
N ARG A 545 0.08 16.18 -42.10
CA ARG A 545 0.29 15.57 -40.78
C ARG A 545 -0.53 14.32 -40.56
N GLU A 546 -1.54 14.09 -41.40
CA GLU A 546 -2.31 12.86 -41.36
C GLU A 546 -1.45 11.71 -41.91
N ASP A 547 -1.26 10.66 -41.12
CA ASP A 547 -0.51 9.49 -41.55
C ASP A 547 -1.11 8.88 -42.82
N GLY A 548 -0.24 8.74 -43.84
CA GLY A 548 -0.65 8.20 -45.13
C GLY A 548 -1.50 9.15 -45.97
N TYR A 549 -1.44 10.47 -45.73
CA TYR A 549 -2.08 11.45 -46.58
C TYR A 549 -1.62 11.33 -48.04
N VAL A 550 -2.59 11.08 -48.93
CA VAL A 550 -2.41 11.08 -50.38
C VAL A 550 -3.32 12.17 -50.96
N PRO A 551 -2.76 13.26 -51.51
CA PRO A 551 -3.56 14.29 -52.18
C PRO A 551 -4.49 13.73 -53.25
N SER A 552 -5.69 14.29 -53.35
CA SER A 552 -6.61 13.89 -54.40
C SER A 552 -6.04 14.20 -55.79
N SER A 553 -6.14 13.23 -56.69
CA SER A 553 -5.80 13.42 -58.10
C SER A 553 -6.70 14.49 -58.72
N CYS A 554 -6.12 15.33 -59.56
CA CYS A 554 -6.85 16.35 -60.31
C CYS A 554 -6.29 16.46 -61.72
N VAL A 555 -7.00 17.19 -62.57
CA VAL A 555 -6.56 17.48 -63.93
C VAL A 555 -6.05 18.91 -63.94
N SER A 556 -4.73 19.06 -64.08
CA SER A 556 -4.04 20.34 -64.09
C SER A 556 -4.15 21.00 -65.46
N MET A 557 -3.22 21.89 -65.76
CA MET A 557 -3.11 22.54 -67.06
C MET A 557 -2.92 21.48 -68.17
N THR A 558 -3.44 21.77 -69.36
CA THR A 558 -3.34 20.90 -70.57
C THR A 558 -3.83 19.46 -70.40
N GLU A 559 -4.80 19.24 -69.51
CA GLU A 559 -5.30 17.89 -69.22
C GLU A 559 -4.24 16.99 -68.54
N ALA A 560 -3.15 17.56 -68.03
CA ALA A 560 -2.11 16.81 -67.33
C ALA A 560 -2.60 16.31 -65.98
N GLU A 561 -2.20 15.10 -65.60
CA GLU A 561 -2.40 14.60 -64.25
C GLU A 561 -1.69 15.49 -63.21
N GLY A 562 -2.38 15.76 -62.11
CA GLY A 562 -1.84 16.52 -60.99
C GLY A 562 -2.37 16.07 -59.63
N ARG A 563 -1.95 16.79 -58.59
CA ARG A 563 -2.41 16.61 -57.21
C ARG A 563 -2.93 17.92 -56.64
N CYS A 564 -3.99 17.82 -55.84
CA CYS A 564 -4.55 18.95 -55.13
C CYS A 564 -3.67 19.31 -53.94
N LEU A 565 -2.90 20.39 -54.08
CA LEU A 565 -2.03 20.90 -53.04
C LEU A 565 -2.60 22.20 -52.43
N PRO A 566 -2.42 22.45 -51.13
CA PRO A 566 -2.82 23.70 -50.50
C PRO A 566 -2.20 24.92 -51.18
N GLU A 567 -3.00 25.97 -51.37
CA GLU A 567 -2.55 27.25 -51.98
C GLU A 567 -1.39 27.93 -51.23
N CYS A 568 -1.18 27.57 -49.97
CA CYS A 568 -0.17 28.16 -49.10
C CYS A 568 1.24 27.60 -49.27
N ILE A 569 1.42 26.53 -50.06
CA ILE A 569 2.76 26.05 -50.42
C ILE A 569 3.33 27.00 -51.48
N ASP A 570 4.62 27.39 -51.38
CA ASP A 570 5.20 28.29 -52.38
C ASP A 570 5.09 27.68 -53.79
N GLY A 571 4.80 28.54 -54.76
CA GLY A 571 4.52 28.12 -56.14
C GLY A 571 3.06 27.77 -56.39
N MET A 572 2.24 27.54 -55.36
CA MET A 572 0.80 27.25 -55.51
C MET A 572 -0.07 28.51 -55.59
N ASP A 573 0.40 29.66 -55.10
CA ASP A 573 -0.26 30.97 -55.30
C ASP A 573 -0.15 31.48 -56.75
N ASN A 574 0.30 30.63 -57.67
CA ASN A 574 0.18 30.94 -59.09
C ASN A 574 -1.31 30.91 -59.47
N THR A 575 -1.90 32.11 -59.63
CA THR A 575 -3.27 32.35 -60.13
C THR A 575 -3.64 31.57 -61.40
N GLN A 576 -2.66 30.97 -62.08
CA GLN A 576 -2.83 30.20 -63.30
C GLN A 576 -3.11 28.71 -63.08
N LEU A 577 -2.84 28.15 -61.90
CA LEU A 577 -3.17 26.74 -61.62
C LEU A 577 -4.69 26.59 -61.43
N PRO A 578 -5.33 25.59 -62.06
CA PRO A 578 -6.76 25.39 -61.91
C PRO A 578 -7.09 24.89 -60.49
N SER A 579 -8.20 25.38 -59.94
CA SER A 579 -8.80 24.86 -58.71
C SER A 579 -9.88 23.80 -58.98
N GLU A 580 -10.20 23.57 -60.26
CA GLU A 580 -11.26 22.63 -60.65
C GLU A 580 -10.87 21.20 -60.28
N GLY A 581 -11.77 20.50 -59.60
CA GLY A 581 -11.52 19.15 -59.10
C GLY A 581 -10.74 19.09 -57.77
N CYS A 582 -10.33 20.24 -57.23
CA CYS A 582 -9.68 20.31 -55.92
C CYS A 582 -10.60 20.84 -54.82
N PRO A 583 -10.33 20.50 -53.54
CA PRO A 583 -10.98 21.11 -52.40
C PRO A 583 -10.84 22.65 -52.40
N GLU A 584 -11.66 23.33 -51.61
CA GLU A 584 -11.49 24.77 -51.41
C GLU A 584 -10.06 25.07 -50.93
N ARG A 585 -9.48 26.17 -51.42
CA ARG A 585 -8.12 26.62 -51.09
C ARG A 585 -6.99 25.68 -51.51
N HIS A 586 -7.28 24.77 -52.43
CA HIS A 586 -6.28 23.92 -53.08
C HIS A 586 -6.16 24.27 -54.58
N ARG A 587 -5.00 23.96 -55.14
CA ARG A 587 -4.68 24.13 -56.56
C ARG A 587 -4.18 22.80 -57.11
N CYS A 588 -4.51 22.55 -58.36
CA CYS A 588 -4.08 21.35 -59.05
C CYS A 588 -2.67 21.52 -59.59
N ALA A 589 -1.68 21.08 -58.81
CA ALA A 589 -0.28 21.10 -59.18
C ALA A 589 0.02 19.92 -60.14
N PRO A 590 0.64 20.16 -61.31
CA PRO A 590 0.92 19.07 -62.25
C PRO A 590 2.05 18.15 -61.72
N CYS A 591 2.01 16.87 -62.10
CA CYS A 591 3.07 15.91 -61.77
C CYS A 591 4.40 16.23 -62.46
N TYR A 592 4.33 16.80 -63.67
CA TYR A 592 5.47 17.13 -64.52
C TYR A 592 5.42 18.60 -64.93
N ASP A 593 6.59 19.20 -65.13
CA ASP A 593 6.70 20.54 -65.69
C ASP A 593 6.23 20.50 -67.16
N PRO A 594 5.15 21.21 -67.53
CA PRO A 594 4.62 21.17 -68.88
C PRO A 594 5.56 21.81 -69.92
N LEU A 595 6.63 22.51 -69.52
CA LEU A 595 7.64 23.06 -70.44
C LEU A 595 8.73 22.04 -70.80
N SER A 596 9.22 21.29 -69.81
CA SER A 596 10.38 20.40 -69.95
C SER A 596 10.02 18.91 -69.96
N GLY A 597 8.89 18.54 -69.36
CA GLY A 597 8.50 17.16 -69.06
C GLY A 597 9.23 16.55 -67.87
N GLU A 598 10.05 17.32 -67.15
CA GLU A 598 10.74 16.84 -65.94
C GLU A 598 9.74 16.68 -64.79
N SER A 599 9.96 15.69 -63.91
CA SER A 599 9.13 15.48 -62.73
C SER A 599 9.27 16.67 -61.77
N LEU A 600 8.14 17.14 -61.24
CA LEU A 600 8.11 18.18 -60.22
C LEU A 600 8.11 17.61 -58.78
N GLY A 601 8.09 16.27 -58.63
CA GLY A 601 7.95 15.62 -57.33
C GLY A 601 6.54 15.70 -56.71
N THR A 602 5.65 16.54 -57.27
CA THR A 602 4.24 16.71 -56.87
C THR A 602 3.43 15.41 -56.77
N CYS A 603 3.84 14.37 -57.49
CA CYS A 603 3.16 13.06 -57.50
C CYS A 603 4.06 11.95 -56.97
N GLU A 604 5.16 12.29 -56.29
CA GLU A 604 6.12 11.35 -55.70
C GLU A 604 6.07 11.39 -54.16
N MET A 605 4.96 11.88 -53.59
CA MET A 605 4.74 11.89 -52.14
C MET A 605 4.62 10.47 -51.57
N PRO A 606 5.04 10.24 -50.31
CA PRO A 606 4.87 8.95 -49.66
C PRO A 606 3.42 8.45 -49.73
N GLY A 607 3.22 7.22 -50.23
CA GLY A 607 1.89 6.61 -50.37
C GLY A 607 1.13 6.97 -51.65
N ASP A 608 1.57 7.99 -52.40
CA ASP A 608 1.03 8.30 -53.71
C ASP A 608 1.42 7.19 -54.72
N PRO A 609 0.48 6.66 -55.53
CA PRO A 609 0.80 5.64 -56.53
C PRO A 609 1.72 6.15 -57.66
N GLY A 610 2.02 7.44 -57.68
CA GLY A 610 2.75 8.08 -58.77
C GLY A 610 1.80 8.59 -59.86
N PRO A 611 2.35 9.34 -60.83
CA PRO A 611 1.61 9.66 -62.05
C PRO A 611 1.26 8.38 -62.81
N THR A 612 0.00 8.25 -63.18
CA THR A 612 -0.53 7.16 -64.02
C THR A 612 -0.54 7.50 -65.50
N GLU A 613 -0.47 8.79 -65.83
CA GLU A 613 -0.42 9.31 -67.20
C GLU A 613 0.99 9.78 -67.58
N GLU A 614 1.30 9.76 -68.89
CA GLU A 614 2.58 10.27 -69.40
C GLU A 614 2.66 11.80 -69.28
N PRO A 615 3.87 12.40 -69.15
CA PRO A 615 4.04 13.84 -69.09
C PRO A 615 3.39 14.56 -70.28
N VAL A 616 2.48 15.50 -70.00
CA VAL A 616 1.92 16.38 -71.03
C VAL A 616 2.83 17.59 -71.18
N ILE A 617 3.58 17.62 -72.28
CA ILE A 617 4.48 18.73 -72.62
C ILE A 617 3.80 19.62 -73.65
N PHE A 618 3.90 20.94 -73.49
CA PHE A 618 3.43 21.87 -74.50
C PHE A 618 4.11 21.60 -75.85
N ASP A 619 3.29 21.57 -76.92
CA ASP A 619 3.77 21.42 -78.28
C ASP A 619 4.79 22.52 -78.61
N ASP A 620 5.86 22.13 -79.29
CA ASP A 620 6.83 23.08 -79.81
C ASP A 620 6.17 24.00 -80.85
N CYS A 621 6.47 25.29 -80.76
CA CYS A 621 6.08 26.26 -81.77
C CYS A 621 7.26 27.16 -82.09
N CYS A 622 7.16 27.89 -83.20
CA CYS A 622 8.24 28.78 -83.63
C CYS A 622 9.59 28.05 -83.83
N GLU A 623 9.70 27.21 -84.85
CA GLU A 623 11.00 26.63 -85.21
C GLU A 623 11.79 27.63 -86.08
N ALA A 624 12.90 28.14 -85.54
CA ALA A 624 13.77 29.08 -86.24
C ALA A 624 15.19 28.51 -86.31
N GLN A 625 15.67 28.25 -87.55
CA GLN A 625 17.01 27.70 -87.80
C GLN A 625 17.28 26.34 -87.13
N GLY A 626 16.26 25.49 -87.03
CA GLY A 626 16.37 24.15 -86.41
C GLY A 626 16.42 24.18 -84.88
N THR A 627 16.03 25.31 -84.27
CA THR A 627 15.87 25.45 -82.81
C THR A 627 14.43 25.85 -82.54
N THR A 628 13.75 25.10 -81.67
CA THR A 628 12.46 25.51 -81.11
C THR A 628 12.73 26.62 -80.11
N VAL A 629 12.05 27.76 -80.27
CA VAL A 629 12.20 28.92 -79.37
C VAL A 629 10.89 29.32 -78.68
N GLY A 630 9.80 28.60 -78.94
CA GLY A 630 8.52 28.79 -78.26
C GLY A 630 7.76 27.50 -77.97
N LYS A 631 6.76 27.61 -77.09
CA LYS A 631 5.82 26.54 -76.72
C LYS A 631 4.38 27.01 -76.97
N CYS A 632 3.54 26.11 -77.46
CA CYS A 632 2.10 26.34 -77.60
C CYS A 632 1.43 26.22 -76.24
N VAL A 633 1.06 27.36 -75.66
CA VAL A 633 0.45 27.41 -74.33
C VAL A 633 -0.98 27.96 -74.44
N PRO A 634 -1.92 27.51 -73.60
CA PRO A 634 -3.24 28.13 -73.52
C PRO A 634 -3.11 29.63 -73.25
N LEU A 635 -3.86 30.46 -73.99
CA LEU A 635 -3.80 31.93 -73.86
C LEU A 635 -3.96 32.43 -72.41
N ARG A 636 -4.77 31.71 -71.60
CA ARG A 636 -4.99 32.01 -70.18
C ARG A 636 -3.74 31.90 -69.30
N LEU A 637 -2.71 31.18 -69.73
CA LEU A 637 -1.43 31.05 -69.01
C LEU A 637 -0.43 32.14 -69.38
N VAL A 638 -0.68 32.86 -70.48
CA VAL A 638 0.11 34.04 -70.83
C VAL A 638 -0.36 35.20 -69.96
N PRO A 639 0.53 35.90 -69.23
CA PRO A 639 0.16 37.08 -68.45
C PRO A 639 -0.64 38.07 -69.30
N GLU A 640 -1.69 38.67 -68.76
CA GLU A 640 -2.59 39.55 -69.52
C GLU A 640 -1.85 40.67 -70.26
N LYS A 641 -0.79 41.23 -69.65
CA LYS A 641 0.11 42.23 -70.25
C LYS A 641 0.80 41.77 -71.54
N ASN A 642 0.96 40.46 -71.71
CA ASN A 642 1.70 39.82 -72.78
C ASN A 642 0.78 39.13 -73.81
N GLN A 643 -0.54 39.06 -73.54
CA GLN A 643 -1.49 38.37 -74.40
C GLN A 643 -1.67 39.04 -75.77
N GLU A 644 -1.45 40.36 -75.86
CA GLU A 644 -1.52 41.10 -77.12
C GLU A 644 -0.26 40.91 -78.01
N ASP A 645 0.87 40.53 -77.40
CA ASP A 645 2.18 40.42 -78.07
C ASP A 645 2.51 39.00 -78.55
N VAL A 646 1.71 38.01 -78.17
CA VAL A 646 1.90 36.60 -78.55
C VAL A 646 1.18 36.25 -79.84
N LEU A 647 1.87 35.55 -80.75
CA LEU A 647 1.31 35.17 -82.04
C LEU A 647 0.39 33.96 -81.92
N VAL A 648 -0.81 34.10 -82.47
CA VAL A 648 -1.87 33.08 -82.43
C VAL A 648 -1.64 31.95 -83.47
N ASP A 649 -0.74 32.12 -84.43
CA ASP A 649 -0.91 31.47 -85.75
C ASP A 649 -0.06 30.21 -86.02
N SER A 650 0.72 29.72 -85.05
CA SER A 650 1.53 28.49 -85.24
C SER A 650 1.09 27.29 -84.40
N CYS A 651 0.11 27.46 -83.51
CA CYS A 651 -0.40 26.40 -82.66
C CYS A 651 -1.59 25.69 -83.30
N THR A 652 -1.62 24.36 -83.20
CA THR A 652 -2.65 23.51 -83.81
C THR A 652 -3.98 23.53 -83.04
N GLN A 653 -3.93 23.81 -81.73
CA GLN A 653 -5.09 23.86 -80.86
C GLN A 653 -5.70 25.26 -80.80
N SER A 654 -7.02 25.36 -80.98
CA SER A 654 -7.75 26.62 -80.83
C SER A 654 -7.64 27.12 -79.38
N ALA A 655 -7.33 28.41 -79.18
CA ALA A 655 -7.04 29.07 -77.89
C ALA A 655 -5.64 28.83 -77.30
N HIS A 656 -4.72 28.19 -78.05
CA HIS A 656 -3.30 28.23 -77.73
C HIS A 656 -2.60 29.34 -78.51
N VAL A 657 -1.58 29.93 -77.89
CA VAL A 657 -0.70 30.92 -78.50
C VAL A 657 0.74 30.43 -78.39
N CYS A 658 1.55 30.80 -79.38
CA CYS A 658 2.97 30.53 -79.29
C CYS A 658 3.58 31.54 -78.32
N ALA A 659 4.18 31.06 -77.23
CA ALA A 659 4.89 31.88 -76.25
C ALA A 659 6.38 31.50 -76.25
N PRO A 660 7.32 32.47 -76.22
CA PRO A 660 8.74 32.15 -76.14
C PRO A 660 9.07 31.39 -74.85
N THR A 661 9.88 30.33 -74.91
CA THR A 661 10.18 29.50 -73.73
C THR A 661 10.80 30.31 -72.58
N ALA A 662 11.68 31.26 -72.89
CA ALA A 662 12.29 32.15 -71.90
C ALA A 662 11.24 32.98 -71.13
N MET A 663 10.20 33.43 -71.82
CA MET A 663 9.11 34.23 -71.28
C MET A 663 8.15 33.41 -70.41
N MET A 664 8.06 32.10 -70.68
CA MET A 664 7.30 31.16 -69.83
C MET A 664 8.05 30.81 -68.54
N GLN A 665 9.38 30.73 -68.59
CA GLN A 665 10.22 30.44 -67.43
C GLN A 665 10.33 31.66 -66.49
N ASP A 666 10.38 32.86 -67.06
CA ASP A 666 10.40 34.12 -66.32
C ASP A 666 9.49 35.13 -67.03
N PRO A 667 8.24 35.33 -66.54
CA PRO A 667 7.29 36.29 -67.09
C PRO A 667 7.77 37.74 -67.10
N ASP A 668 8.81 38.05 -66.33
CA ASP A 668 9.45 39.35 -66.23
C ASP A 668 10.81 39.40 -66.95
N SER A 669 11.22 38.30 -67.61
CA SER A 669 12.38 38.30 -68.48
C SER A 669 12.10 39.21 -69.68
N GLY A 670 12.61 40.45 -69.61
CA GLY A 670 12.59 41.36 -70.74
C GLY A 670 13.31 40.76 -71.95
N VAL A 671 13.01 41.28 -73.15
CA VAL A 671 13.73 40.88 -74.36
C VAL A 671 15.23 41.11 -74.21
N ILE A 672 16.04 40.16 -74.68
CA ILE A 672 17.50 40.33 -74.66
C ILE A 672 17.85 41.52 -75.56
N PRO A 673 18.51 42.58 -75.05
CA PRO A 673 18.80 43.76 -75.83
C PRO A 673 19.81 43.45 -76.94
N CYS A 674 19.63 44.07 -78.10
CA CYS A 674 20.48 43.92 -79.27
C CYS A 674 20.64 45.27 -80.01
N ALA A 675 21.50 45.30 -81.03
CA ALA A 675 21.68 46.49 -81.88
C ALA A 675 21.50 46.10 -83.34
N THR A 676 20.63 46.80 -84.06
CA THR A 676 20.32 46.45 -85.45
C THR A 676 21.52 46.69 -86.38
N GLY A 677 21.84 45.70 -87.23
CA GLY A 677 23.03 45.71 -88.09
C GLY A 677 22.70 45.57 -89.57
N GLY A 678 22.02 46.55 -90.17
CA GLY A 678 21.51 46.47 -91.55
C GLY A 678 22.09 47.49 -92.53
N LEU A 679 21.89 47.24 -93.84
CA LEU A 679 22.38 48.05 -94.98
C LEU A 679 21.75 49.47 -95.06
N PHE A 680 20.73 49.78 -94.25
CA PHE A 680 19.94 51.02 -94.32
C PHE A 680 20.05 51.93 -93.07
N GLY A 681 20.95 51.62 -92.14
CA GLY A 681 21.15 52.35 -90.88
C GLY A 681 21.43 51.33 -89.78
N GLY A 682 22.64 51.36 -89.21
CA GLY A 682 23.06 50.39 -88.20
C GLY A 682 23.32 51.07 -86.86
N GLY A 683 22.89 50.44 -85.78
CA GLY A 683 23.19 50.85 -84.40
C GLY A 683 21.99 51.25 -83.53
N ASP A 684 20.76 51.17 -84.03
CA ASP A 684 19.59 51.48 -83.22
C ASP A 684 19.33 50.35 -82.20
N PRO A 685 18.92 50.67 -80.95
CA PRO A 685 18.59 49.67 -79.94
C PRO A 685 17.43 48.80 -80.41
N GLY A 686 17.52 47.52 -80.09
CA GLY A 686 16.51 46.52 -80.42
C GLY A 686 16.38 45.46 -79.33
N GLY A 687 15.42 44.58 -79.50
CA GLY A 687 15.23 43.37 -78.70
C GLY A 687 15.37 42.11 -79.56
N CYS A 688 15.92 41.06 -78.97
CA CYS A 688 15.97 39.74 -79.60
C CYS A 688 14.58 39.11 -79.55
N VAL A 689 13.93 39.06 -80.70
CA VAL A 689 12.65 38.39 -80.88
C VAL A 689 12.84 37.07 -81.64
N PRO A 690 12.06 36.03 -81.32
CA PRO A 690 12.13 34.79 -82.08
C PRO A 690 11.93 35.04 -83.58
N GLY A 691 12.76 34.44 -84.43
CA GLY A 691 12.78 34.75 -85.85
C GLY A 691 11.47 34.44 -86.58
N CYS A 692 10.66 33.51 -86.05
CA CYS A 692 9.34 33.22 -86.60
C CYS A 692 8.29 34.30 -86.26
N TYR A 693 8.57 35.21 -85.32
CA TYR A 693 7.64 36.29 -84.96
C TYR A 693 7.69 37.43 -85.96
N LEU A 694 8.76 37.48 -86.75
CA LEU A 694 8.92 38.45 -87.82
C LEU A 694 8.30 37.89 -89.10
N SER A 695 7.59 38.73 -89.84
CA SER A 695 7.17 38.37 -91.19
C SER A 695 8.39 38.00 -92.04
N ALA A 696 8.21 37.18 -93.08
CA ALA A 696 9.32 36.76 -93.95
C ALA A 696 10.14 37.94 -94.52
N PHE A 697 9.51 39.10 -94.65
CA PHE A 697 10.16 40.34 -95.06
C PHE A 697 10.95 41.00 -93.93
N GLU A 698 10.41 41.10 -92.72
CA GLU A 698 11.11 41.64 -91.54
C GLU A 698 12.28 40.77 -91.11
N ALA A 699 12.11 39.44 -91.14
CA ALA A 699 13.18 38.49 -90.84
C ALA A 699 14.38 38.65 -91.80
N LEU A 700 14.15 39.08 -93.05
CA LEU A 700 15.21 39.36 -94.02
C LEU A 700 15.97 40.66 -93.68
N LEU A 701 15.30 41.63 -93.08
CA LEU A 701 15.82 42.96 -92.77
C LEU A 701 16.47 43.06 -91.38
N SER A 702 16.15 42.12 -90.49
CA SER A 702 16.64 42.03 -89.11
C SER A 702 17.67 40.92 -88.96
N PRO A 703 18.97 41.18 -89.22
CA PRO A 703 20.00 40.17 -89.00
C PRO A 703 20.12 39.85 -87.51
N ARG A 704 20.71 38.69 -87.23
CA ARG A 704 20.97 38.12 -85.89
C ARG A 704 22.03 38.89 -85.08
N ALA A 705 22.13 40.21 -85.23
CA ALA A 705 23.18 41.01 -84.60
C ALA A 705 23.09 40.97 -83.06
N GLY A 706 23.87 40.09 -82.43
CA GLY A 706 23.94 39.92 -80.97
C GLY A 706 22.93 38.96 -80.35
N CYS A 707 22.02 38.37 -81.14
CA CYS A 707 20.95 37.51 -80.62
C CYS A 707 21.29 36.00 -80.62
N PRO A 708 20.74 35.22 -79.67
CA PRO A 708 20.86 33.76 -79.64
C PRO A 708 20.42 33.06 -80.93
N LEU A 709 20.77 31.77 -81.09
CA LEU A 709 20.30 30.93 -82.22
C LEU A 709 18.76 30.94 -82.23
N GLY A 710 18.16 31.16 -83.41
CA GLY A 710 16.71 31.25 -83.57
C GLY A 710 16.09 32.63 -83.33
N TYR A 711 16.85 33.64 -82.91
CA TYR A 711 16.36 35.01 -82.66
C TYR A 711 16.92 36.01 -83.67
N ASN A 712 16.15 37.05 -83.98
CA ASN A 712 16.52 38.18 -84.81
C ASN A 712 16.46 39.47 -83.99
N CYS A 713 17.34 40.43 -84.29
CA CYS A 713 17.30 41.72 -83.63
C CYS A 713 16.25 42.62 -84.30
N ALA A 714 15.11 42.82 -83.63
CA ALA A 714 14.09 43.75 -84.09
C ALA A 714 14.28 45.12 -83.40
N PRO A 715 14.24 46.24 -84.16
CA PRO A 715 14.45 47.56 -83.57
C PRO A 715 13.33 47.92 -82.60
N CYS A 716 13.64 48.67 -81.55
CA CYS A 716 12.63 49.18 -80.61
C CYS A 716 11.71 50.23 -81.27
N GLU A 717 12.20 50.92 -82.30
CA GLU A 717 11.46 51.94 -83.06
C GLU A 717 11.65 51.75 -84.57
N GLN A 718 10.59 51.92 -85.36
CA GLN A 718 10.63 51.93 -86.82
C GLN A 718 9.94 53.20 -87.34
N ASN A 719 10.66 54.01 -88.13
CA ASN A 719 10.16 55.31 -88.62
C ASN A 719 9.71 56.29 -87.50
N ASN A 720 10.39 56.28 -86.34
CA ASN A 720 10.03 57.03 -85.11
C ASN A 720 8.71 56.59 -84.44
N GLU A 721 8.19 55.41 -84.76
CA GLU A 721 7.08 54.79 -84.02
C GLU A 721 7.59 53.58 -83.23
N PRO A 722 7.20 53.39 -81.95
CA PRO A 722 7.61 52.24 -81.17
C PRO A 722 7.05 50.96 -81.77
N THR A 723 7.89 49.93 -81.89
CA THR A 723 7.50 48.63 -82.46
C THR A 723 6.89 47.68 -81.43
N GLY A 724 6.94 48.05 -80.15
CA GLY A 724 6.53 47.18 -79.03
C GLY A 724 7.60 46.19 -78.57
N VAL A 725 8.62 45.92 -79.40
CA VAL A 725 9.64 44.88 -79.15
C VAL A 725 10.39 45.05 -77.83
N CYS A 726 10.60 46.28 -77.37
CA CYS A 726 11.45 46.59 -76.21
C CYS A 726 10.67 47.07 -74.98
N ASN A 727 9.34 46.92 -74.99
CA ASN A 727 8.48 47.34 -73.90
C ASN A 727 8.31 46.26 -72.84
#